data_AF-A0A7X9C4Y5-F1
#
_entry.id   AF-A0A7X9C4Y5-F1
#
_cell.length_a   1.000
_cell.length_b   1.000
_cell.length_c   1.000
_cell.angle_alpha   90.00
_cell.angle_beta   90.00
_cell.angle_gamma   90.00
#
_symmetry.space_group_name_H-M   'P 1'
#
loop_
_entity.id
_entity.type
_entity.pdbx_description
1 polymer ?
#
loop_
_entity_poly.entity_id
_entity_poly.type
_entity_poly.pdbx_seq_one_letter_code
_entity_poly.pdbx_strand_id
1 'polypeptide(L)'
;MKHTRLSFFMILLLLLFVSTSCSNDDEDPIKTGDTQIVHSDILGMYEIVDSQSSTEFDGDLWDIRVKNINMACTHLKPYTFEKETLKVDDKSYTFVKNEDDFTVTTSDNKTFTLIKTNKNCDDIIDPVYLKIEDIIGHYKIVEAYSYISGEPQKPNSQLVGQIWDITEEEVNVNCSLEAISYTFEENRMTVGDIEYQIEKNNPEESKLIVSYIFNDVIYDLYLEETTEVCPEEEKPQVGDVELDKMYGYAAFSGTTGGEGATKENIHHFDDGYKFTAWLKAREKNKSAVPAIVWLSGEFVNGQGRDKSTAWFDIKDTQNLTIYGTNDFRMKNIGFFLVRTENIIIRNVYIEMPKADKGADGISMQKSKRIWVDHCTFESMNQIKDYEDGSVDITHQSQDVTVSWNHFIKTQKSCLVGHSSNEVEDKDITATFHHNFFDQSSSRHPRVRFGNVHVFNNFFNAVTTYGVGSAMEAKVLVESNYFDNVQLPIDIATFPAKPKGSSWVSNLTDKTAGYIYESDNTYANKPSNALEFYPFINLEFKVYEGDKLSTPLAQADFKPPYEYIVDRSEEVNTIVSNGAGVGKLENFANAPLEVDNGGITEEPGGDDKDPEEGEEGNEGVDLGNSWIALELGNSSNVGGIFSIENDVLTLIGGGKTESKGHEGYFVYREIEGDFIVTVKLHSYNGSRSNNQGFAGIMFVEDISVPAGELIMAASGKAADGSYNQYSRVTTGSSSRNALTAPDTSGDNLYLMLRREGNTFYSSYSLDGGVTYGKERKQDKFTEVSQKGYLGLSVNSSEAKKVGTAVFSDVKINGESIDFSND
;
A
#
# COMPACT_ATOMS: atom_id res chain seq x y z
N MET A 1 24.73 -9.48 42.38
CA MET A 1 25.20 -8.90 43.67
C MET A 1 26.72 -8.69 43.55
N LYS A 2 27.22 -7.51 43.97
CA LYS A 2 28.63 -7.04 43.96
C LYS A 2 29.28 -6.62 42.63
N HIS A 3 28.69 -5.65 41.93
CA HIS A 3 29.48 -4.62 41.24
C HIS A 3 29.02 -3.23 41.70
N THR A 4 29.50 -2.84 42.88
CA THR A 4 29.48 -1.46 43.34
C THR A 4 30.91 -1.16 43.79
N ARG A 5 31.67 -0.43 42.95
CA ARG A 5 32.81 0.44 43.31
C ARG A 5 33.64 0.80 42.06
N LEU A 6 32.97 1.44 41.10
CA LEU A 6 33.62 2.24 40.07
C LEU A 6 32.99 3.62 40.09
N SER A 7 33.33 4.44 41.09
CA SER A 7 33.20 5.90 41.01
C SER A 7 33.89 6.57 42.19
N PHE A 8 34.93 7.34 41.84
CA PHE A 8 35.29 8.62 42.44
C PHE A 8 35.76 8.66 43.91
N PHE A 9 36.91 9.30 44.14
CA PHE A 9 37.27 9.92 45.42
C PHE A 9 37.69 9.00 46.60
N MET A 10 38.75 8.22 46.42
CA MET A 10 39.87 8.26 47.37
C MET A 10 41.09 8.80 46.63
N ILE A 11 40.98 10.04 46.13
CA ILE A 11 41.74 11.16 46.71
C ILE A 11 43.20 11.11 46.26
N LEU A 12 43.35 11.38 44.96
CA LEU A 12 44.32 12.37 44.53
C LEU A 12 44.20 13.60 45.47
N LEU A 13 45.28 13.96 46.16
CA LEU A 13 45.43 15.16 47.01
C LEU A 13 44.71 15.16 48.37
N LEU A 14 45.21 14.35 49.30
CA LEU A 14 45.38 14.80 50.69
C LEU A 14 46.60 14.11 51.27
N LEU A 15 47.77 14.71 51.03
CA LEU A 15 48.98 14.77 51.89
C LEU A 15 50.27 14.70 51.07
N LEU A 16 50.60 15.85 50.48
CA LEU A 16 51.98 16.28 50.18
C LEU A 16 52.62 16.83 51.48
N PHE A 17 53.92 16.54 51.66
CA PHE A 17 54.89 17.06 52.67
C PHE A 17 54.70 16.53 54.11
N VAL A 18 55.69 16.06 54.89
CA VAL A 18 57.12 16.38 55.17
C VAL A 18 57.72 15.08 55.80
N SER A 19 58.91 14.53 55.55
CA SER A 19 60.26 15.08 55.79
C SER A 19 61.35 14.37 54.98
N THR A 20 62.16 15.19 54.31
CA THR A 20 63.55 14.97 53.88
C THR A 20 64.52 14.81 55.06
N SER A 21 65.59 14.03 54.91
CA SER A 21 67.01 14.43 55.14
C SER A 21 67.94 13.22 54.99
N CYS A 22 68.71 13.12 53.89
CA CYS A 22 70.11 13.59 53.74
C CYS A 22 71.15 12.81 54.56
N SER A 23 72.13 12.20 53.89
CA SER A 23 73.46 12.81 53.74
C SER A 23 74.38 11.96 52.85
N ASN A 24 75.18 12.65 52.04
CA ASN A 24 76.38 12.11 51.40
C ASN A 24 77.53 12.07 52.42
N ASP A 25 78.45 11.16 52.12
CA ASP A 25 79.86 11.04 52.51
C ASP A 25 80.22 10.18 53.74
N ASP A 26 80.95 9.12 53.37
CA ASP A 26 81.99 8.35 54.04
C ASP A 26 81.66 7.32 55.13
N GLU A 27 82.09 6.09 54.79
CA GLU A 27 82.54 5.01 55.67
C GLU A 27 81.60 4.57 56.80
N ASP A 28 80.66 3.67 56.50
CA ASP A 28 80.70 2.27 56.96
C ASP A 28 79.46 1.50 56.45
N PRO A 29 79.50 0.15 56.43
CA PRO A 29 78.88 -0.65 55.41
C PRO A 29 77.36 -0.64 55.51
N ILE A 30 76.73 -0.92 54.35
CA ILE A 30 75.39 -1.49 54.22
C ILE A 30 75.02 -2.22 55.51
N LYS A 31 74.18 -1.58 56.35
CA LYS A 31 73.50 -2.28 57.42
C LYS A 31 72.48 -3.18 56.75
N THR A 32 72.94 -4.40 56.48
CA THR A 32 72.21 -5.65 56.59
C THR A 32 70.80 -5.47 57.16
N GLY A 33 69.80 -5.59 56.30
CA GLY A 33 68.39 -5.55 56.68
C GLY A 33 67.46 -5.75 55.49
N ASP A 34 67.75 -5.11 54.36
CA ASP A 34 66.92 -5.22 53.16
C ASP A 34 67.24 -6.52 52.44
N THR A 35 66.59 -7.58 52.89
CA THR A 35 66.56 -8.86 52.19
C THR A 35 65.79 -8.62 50.90
N GLN A 36 66.49 -8.33 49.80
CA GLN A 36 65.83 -8.15 48.50
C GLN A 36 64.93 -9.35 48.25
N ILE A 37 63.61 -9.10 48.19
CA ILE A 37 62.65 -10.12 47.83
C ILE A 37 62.89 -10.44 46.36
N VAL A 38 63.35 -11.66 46.09
CA VAL A 38 63.52 -12.16 44.73
C VAL A 38 62.18 -12.70 44.22
N HIS A 39 61.94 -12.59 42.91
CA HIS A 39 60.68 -12.98 42.27
C HIS A 39 60.21 -14.40 42.64
N SER A 40 61.12 -15.35 42.81
CA SER A 40 60.80 -16.72 43.22
C SER A 40 60.20 -16.84 44.62
N ASP A 41 60.47 -15.88 45.52
CA ASP A 41 60.04 -15.95 46.92
C ASP A 41 58.53 -15.66 47.08
N ILE A 42 57.95 -14.89 46.14
CA ILE A 42 56.54 -14.53 46.14
C ILE A 42 55.68 -15.51 45.34
N LEU A 43 56.26 -16.56 44.74
CA LEU A 43 55.49 -17.54 44.00
C LEU A 43 54.80 -18.53 44.95
N GLY A 44 53.53 -18.80 44.68
CA GLY A 44 52.71 -19.75 45.41
C GLY A 44 51.32 -19.23 45.79
N MET A 45 50.67 -19.99 46.66
CA MET A 45 49.31 -19.74 47.15
C MET A 45 49.33 -18.96 48.46
N TYR A 46 48.47 -17.94 48.55
CA TYR A 46 48.37 -17.08 49.72
C TYR A 46 46.91 -16.84 50.11
N GLU A 47 46.65 -16.83 51.41
CA GLU A 47 45.38 -16.38 51.99
C GLU A 47 45.57 -14.95 52.51
N ILE A 48 44.65 -14.05 52.14
CA ILE A 48 44.70 -12.67 52.62
C ILE A 48 44.10 -12.60 54.02
N VAL A 49 44.88 -12.03 54.94
CA VAL A 49 44.42 -11.67 56.28
C VAL A 49 44.62 -10.18 56.49
N ASP A 50 43.53 -9.47 56.75
CA ASP A 50 43.61 -8.04 57.03
C ASP A 50 43.92 -7.76 58.50
N SER A 51 44.84 -6.82 58.75
CA SER A 51 45.16 -6.34 60.09
C SER A 51 44.39 -5.06 60.50
N GLN A 52 43.74 -4.33 59.57
CA GLN A 52 43.14 -3.01 59.82
C GLN A 52 41.83 -2.67 59.08
N SER A 53 40.87 -3.62 58.96
CA SER A 53 39.42 -3.37 58.74
C SER A 53 38.86 -3.13 57.31
N SER A 54 39.53 -3.60 56.25
CA SER A 54 38.92 -3.78 54.93
C SER A 54 38.35 -5.21 54.78
N THR A 55 37.05 -5.37 55.00
CA THR A 55 36.33 -6.65 54.81
C THR A 55 36.19 -7.08 53.34
N GLU A 56 36.92 -6.43 52.42
CA GLU A 56 36.73 -6.60 50.98
C GLU A 56 37.53 -7.78 50.42
N PHE A 57 38.66 -8.14 51.04
CA PHE A 57 39.57 -9.19 50.56
C PHE A 57 39.95 -10.23 51.64
N ASP A 58 39.48 -10.07 52.88
CA ASP A 58 39.81 -10.96 53.99
C ASP A 58 39.26 -12.39 53.74
N GLY A 59 40.14 -13.39 53.76
CA GLY A 59 39.83 -14.78 53.44
C GLY A 59 39.96 -15.18 51.96
N ASP A 60 40.27 -14.25 51.06
CA ASP A 60 40.47 -14.57 49.63
C ASP A 60 41.79 -15.35 49.42
N LEU A 61 41.77 -16.27 48.44
CA LEU A 61 42.94 -17.01 47.99
C LEU A 61 43.54 -16.40 46.72
N TRP A 62 44.84 -16.13 46.74
CA TRP A 62 45.59 -15.58 45.62
C TRP A 62 46.70 -16.56 45.19
N ASP A 63 46.85 -16.76 43.88
CA ASP A 63 47.90 -17.61 43.28
C ASP A 63 48.85 -16.74 42.45
N ILE A 64 50.11 -16.66 42.87
CA ILE A 64 51.14 -15.88 42.18
C ILE A 64 52.04 -16.84 41.40
N ARG A 65 52.02 -16.76 40.06
CA ARG A 65 52.80 -17.58 39.14
C ARG A 65 53.84 -16.75 38.39
N VAL A 66 54.80 -17.37 37.71
CA VAL A 66 55.95 -16.69 37.09
C VAL A 66 55.59 -15.53 36.13
N LYS A 67 54.39 -15.50 35.54
CA LYS A 67 54.00 -14.46 34.57
C LYS A 67 52.61 -13.84 34.80
N ASN A 68 51.85 -14.37 35.74
CA ASN A 68 50.49 -13.94 36.00
C ASN A 68 50.10 -14.21 37.47
N ILE A 69 49.11 -13.47 37.94
CA ILE A 69 48.52 -13.63 39.27
C ILE A 69 47.02 -13.90 39.11
N ASN A 70 46.51 -14.90 39.84
CA ASN A 70 45.08 -15.08 40.05
C ASN A 70 44.69 -14.38 41.34
N MET A 71 43.92 -13.31 41.23
CA MET A 71 43.33 -12.65 42.39
C MET A 71 42.00 -13.31 42.73
N ALA A 72 41.80 -13.65 44.01
CA ALA A 72 40.60 -14.34 44.51
C ALA A 72 40.20 -15.56 43.68
N CYS A 73 41.18 -16.27 43.09
CA CYS A 73 41.01 -17.39 42.16
C CYS A 73 40.06 -17.14 40.96
N THR A 74 39.83 -15.89 40.52
CA THR A 74 38.82 -15.57 39.49
C THR A 74 39.36 -14.83 38.26
N HIS A 75 40.49 -14.14 38.35
CA HIS A 75 41.00 -13.31 37.26
C HIS A 75 42.51 -13.47 37.06
N LEU A 76 42.91 -13.89 35.85
CA LEU A 76 44.30 -14.00 35.44
C LEU A 76 44.82 -12.63 34.97
N LYS A 77 45.78 -12.06 35.69
CA LYS A 77 46.37 -10.75 35.35
C LYS A 77 47.87 -10.85 35.12
N PRO A 78 48.41 -10.25 34.03
CA PRO A 78 49.85 -10.13 33.87
C PRO A 78 50.41 -9.18 34.95
N TYR A 79 51.64 -9.42 35.37
CA TYR A 79 52.32 -8.54 36.32
C TYR A 79 53.80 -8.36 35.98
N THR A 80 54.40 -7.33 36.57
CA THR A 80 55.86 -7.15 36.62
C THR A 80 56.31 -7.02 38.07
N PHE A 81 57.45 -7.62 38.43
CA PHE A 81 58.01 -7.54 39.78
C PHE A 81 59.45 -7.04 39.74
N GLU A 82 59.70 -5.87 40.33
CA GLU A 82 61.03 -5.27 40.43
C GLU A 82 61.18 -4.55 41.77
N LYS A 83 62.32 -4.74 42.45
CA LYS A 83 62.67 -4.04 43.71
C LYS A 83 61.54 -4.07 44.74
N GLU A 84 61.11 -5.28 45.14
CA GLU A 84 60.07 -5.51 46.16
C GLU A 84 58.68 -4.96 45.80
N THR A 85 58.50 -4.51 44.55
CA THR A 85 57.25 -3.93 44.06
C THR A 85 56.65 -4.81 42.97
N LEU A 86 55.45 -5.32 43.20
CA LEU A 86 54.60 -5.97 42.21
C LEU A 86 53.70 -4.92 41.56
N LYS A 87 53.62 -4.91 40.23
CA LYS A 87 52.65 -4.09 39.49
C LYS A 87 51.68 -4.99 38.76
N VAL A 88 50.39 -4.78 39.03
CA VAL A 88 49.27 -5.46 38.37
C VAL A 88 48.34 -4.36 37.88
N ASP A 89 48.13 -4.30 36.56
CA ASP A 89 47.49 -3.17 35.89
C ASP A 89 48.14 -1.82 36.31
N ASP A 90 47.37 -0.82 36.73
CA ASP A 90 47.87 0.50 37.17
C ASP A 90 48.21 0.58 38.67
N LYS A 91 48.11 -0.54 39.41
CA LYS A 91 48.33 -0.58 40.86
C LYS A 91 49.70 -1.15 41.21
N SER A 92 50.35 -0.55 42.20
CA SER A 92 51.63 -1.01 42.74
C SER A 92 51.45 -1.54 44.16
N TYR A 93 52.12 -2.65 44.47
CA TYR A 93 52.06 -3.35 45.74
C TYR A 93 53.50 -3.55 46.22
N THR A 94 53.83 -3.05 47.40
CA THR A 94 55.16 -3.18 48.02
C THR A 94 55.12 -4.29 49.05
N PHE A 95 56.13 -5.17 49.03
CA PHE A 95 56.17 -6.37 49.87
C PHE A 95 57.24 -6.22 50.95
N VAL A 96 56.89 -6.58 52.18
CA VAL A 96 57.82 -6.78 53.30
C VAL A 96 57.72 -8.23 53.74
N LYS A 97 58.81 -8.99 53.61
CA LYS A 97 58.87 -10.41 53.97
C LYS A 97 59.00 -10.57 55.48
N ASN A 98 58.11 -11.35 56.07
CA ASN A 98 58.12 -11.75 57.48
C ASN A 98 58.11 -13.28 57.56
N GLU A 99 59.28 -13.89 57.71
CA GLU A 99 59.44 -15.36 57.62
C GLU A 99 58.94 -15.92 56.27
N ASP A 100 57.83 -16.68 56.29
CA ASP A 100 57.19 -17.27 55.11
C ASP A 100 55.99 -16.45 54.58
N ASP A 101 55.60 -15.38 55.30
CA ASP A 101 54.47 -14.50 54.99
C ASP A 101 54.94 -13.14 54.46
N PHE A 102 54.03 -12.42 53.81
CA PHE A 102 54.32 -11.09 53.27
C PHE A 102 53.32 -10.06 53.76
N THR A 103 53.81 -8.96 54.32
CA THR A 103 52.98 -7.77 54.49
C THR A 103 53.02 -6.98 53.18
N VAL A 104 51.85 -6.72 52.62
CA VAL A 104 51.69 -6.02 51.35
C VAL A 104 51.06 -4.67 51.61
N THR A 105 51.73 -3.62 51.14
CA THR A 105 51.20 -2.26 51.15
C THR A 105 50.89 -1.82 49.73
N THR A 106 49.62 -1.46 49.49
CA THR A 106 49.14 -0.96 48.20
C THR A 106 49.54 0.49 47.97
N SER A 107 49.44 0.94 46.72
CA SER A 107 49.62 2.36 46.34
C SER A 107 48.65 3.33 47.03
N ASP A 108 47.54 2.85 47.60
CA ASP A 108 46.61 3.64 48.44
C ASP A 108 46.87 3.49 49.96
N ASN A 109 48.05 3.02 50.37
CA ASN A 109 48.49 2.83 51.77
C ASN A 109 47.65 1.85 52.60
N LYS A 110 46.88 0.97 51.97
CA LYS A 110 46.25 -0.16 52.66
C LYS A 110 47.28 -1.25 52.87
N THR A 111 47.25 -1.87 54.03
CA THR A 111 48.21 -2.92 54.40
C THR A 111 47.46 -4.19 54.78
N PHE A 112 47.79 -5.28 54.10
CA PHE A 112 47.26 -6.62 54.40
C PHE A 112 48.40 -7.63 54.46
N THR A 113 48.16 -8.76 55.11
CA THR A 113 49.14 -9.85 55.21
C THR A 113 48.73 -10.98 54.28
N LEU A 114 49.64 -11.41 53.42
CA LEU A 114 49.56 -12.63 52.64
C LEU A 114 50.19 -13.76 53.44
N ILE A 115 49.36 -14.70 53.88
CA ILE A 115 49.81 -15.88 54.61
C ILE A 115 49.98 -17.02 53.62
N LYS A 116 51.18 -17.61 53.54
CA LYS A 116 51.42 -18.71 52.60
C LYS A 116 50.59 -19.93 53.01
N THR A 117 49.86 -20.50 52.07
CA THR A 117 48.91 -21.57 52.35
C THR A 117 49.09 -22.77 51.42
N ASN A 118 48.64 -23.94 51.88
CA ASN A 118 48.55 -25.15 51.07
C ASN A 118 47.16 -25.33 50.43
N LYS A 119 46.24 -24.38 50.64
CA LYS A 119 44.95 -24.32 49.93
C LYS A 119 45.22 -24.07 48.44
N ASN A 120 44.52 -24.76 47.55
CA ASN A 120 44.70 -24.62 46.10
C ASN A 120 43.49 -23.87 45.48
N CYS A 121 43.71 -23.09 44.43
CA CYS A 121 42.59 -22.49 43.68
C CYS A 121 41.70 -23.57 43.05
N ASP A 122 42.23 -24.77 42.78
CA ASP A 122 41.47 -25.91 42.24
C ASP A 122 40.38 -26.47 43.20
N ASP A 123 40.40 -26.08 44.48
CA ASP A 123 39.37 -26.46 45.48
C ASP A 123 38.17 -25.47 45.51
N ILE A 124 38.22 -24.38 44.74
CA ILE A 124 37.13 -23.42 44.54
C ILE A 124 36.67 -23.57 43.08
N ILE A 125 35.39 -23.94 42.90
CA ILE A 125 34.72 -24.26 41.62
C ILE A 125 35.20 -23.34 40.49
N ASP A 126 35.82 -23.93 39.45
CA ASP A 126 36.15 -23.28 38.18
C ASP A 126 34.95 -22.45 37.69
N PRO A 127 35.14 -21.27 37.06
CA PRO A 127 34.07 -20.69 36.27
C PRO A 127 33.65 -21.74 35.24
N VAL A 128 32.43 -22.27 35.40
CA VAL A 128 31.88 -23.26 34.48
C VAL A 128 31.63 -22.52 33.16
N TYR A 129 32.58 -22.63 32.26
CA TYR A 129 32.39 -22.21 30.88
C TYR A 129 31.42 -23.19 30.24
N LEU A 130 30.25 -22.68 29.84
CA LEU A 130 29.34 -23.35 28.96
C LEU A 130 30.07 -23.56 27.64
N LYS A 131 29.97 -24.76 27.10
CA LYS A 131 30.26 -24.99 25.70
C LYS A 131 29.00 -24.79 24.89
N ILE A 132 29.17 -24.60 23.59
CA ILE A 132 28.03 -24.46 22.70
C ILE A 132 27.13 -25.72 22.73
N GLU A 133 27.75 -26.90 22.81
CA GLU A 133 27.06 -28.19 22.96
C GLU A 133 26.15 -28.26 24.21
N ASP A 134 26.38 -27.44 25.23
CA ASP A 134 25.59 -27.41 26.45
C ASP A 134 24.34 -26.52 26.36
N ILE A 135 24.21 -25.73 25.29
CA ILE A 135 23.12 -24.77 25.08
C ILE A 135 22.43 -24.95 23.72
N ILE A 136 22.76 -26.00 22.96
CA ILE A 136 22.03 -26.37 21.75
C ILE A 136 20.66 -26.90 22.13
N GLY A 137 19.61 -26.37 21.49
CA GLY A 137 18.24 -26.79 21.70
C GLY A 137 17.24 -25.65 21.52
N HIS A 138 15.98 -25.97 21.86
CA HIS A 138 14.86 -25.04 21.77
C HIS A 138 14.50 -24.54 23.16
N TYR A 139 14.40 -23.21 23.31
CA TYR A 139 14.16 -22.56 24.58
C TYR A 139 13.00 -21.56 24.49
N LYS A 140 12.27 -21.38 25.58
CA LYS A 140 11.19 -20.39 25.70
C LYS A 140 11.49 -19.44 26.85
N ILE A 141 11.35 -18.14 26.61
CA ILE A 141 11.47 -17.14 27.68
C ILE A 141 10.26 -17.27 28.62
N VAL A 142 10.52 -17.60 29.88
CA VAL A 142 9.48 -17.73 30.91
C VAL A 142 9.41 -16.51 31.84
N GLU A 143 10.53 -15.81 32.01
CA GLU A 143 10.61 -14.58 32.81
C GLU A 143 11.57 -13.60 32.12
N ALA A 144 11.26 -12.30 32.19
CA ALA A 144 12.11 -11.27 31.61
C ALA A 144 12.05 -9.99 32.44
N TYR A 145 13.18 -9.32 32.58
CA TYR A 145 13.33 -8.07 33.32
C TYR A 145 14.12 -7.05 32.51
N SER A 146 13.86 -5.77 32.73
CA SER A 146 14.62 -4.66 32.13
C SER A 146 14.86 -3.54 33.13
N TYR A 147 16.04 -2.91 33.07
CA TYR A 147 16.45 -1.83 33.97
C TYR A 147 17.66 -1.06 33.45
N ILE A 148 17.82 0.16 33.93
CA ILE A 148 19.05 0.94 33.78
C ILE A 148 19.94 0.64 34.99
N SER A 149 21.25 0.59 34.78
CA SER A 149 22.21 0.36 35.88
C SER A 149 21.99 1.33 37.04
N GLY A 150 21.76 0.79 38.25
CA GLY A 150 21.47 1.56 39.46
C GLY A 150 19.97 1.81 39.73
N GLU A 151 19.08 1.43 38.81
CA GLU A 151 17.63 1.45 39.03
C GLU A 151 17.06 0.06 39.39
N PRO A 152 15.85 -0.02 39.98
CA PRO A 152 15.19 -1.30 40.25
C PRO A 152 14.83 -2.06 38.96
N GLN A 153 14.99 -3.38 38.99
CA GLN A 153 14.49 -4.29 37.94
C GLN A 153 12.98 -4.17 37.76
N LYS A 154 12.52 -4.07 36.51
CA LYS A 154 11.10 -4.04 36.15
C LYS A 154 10.76 -5.27 35.30
N PRO A 155 9.71 -6.04 35.65
CA PRO A 155 9.24 -7.13 34.81
C PRO A 155 8.90 -6.65 33.39
N ASN A 156 9.34 -7.40 32.39
CA ASN A 156 9.07 -7.13 30.98
C ASN A 156 8.22 -8.26 30.37
N SER A 157 6.91 -8.17 30.58
CA SER A 157 5.96 -9.19 30.09
C SER A 157 5.85 -9.26 28.57
N GLN A 158 6.44 -8.33 27.81
CA GLN A 158 6.41 -8.34 26.34
C GLN A 158 7.36 -9.38 25.74
N LEU A 159 8.40 -9.77 26.48
CA LEU A 159 9.42 -10.73 26.05
C LEU A 159 9.10 -12.17 26.50
N VAL A 160 8.17 -12.35 27.44
CA VAL A 160 7.78 -13.69 27.91
C VAL A 160 7.01 -14.42 26.80
N GLY A 161 7.44 -15.65 26.52
CA GLY A 161 6.87 -16.54 25.51
C GLY A 161 7.65 -16.62 24.19
N GLN A 162 8.68 -15.79 24.00
CA GLN A 162 9.53 -15.86 22.80
C GLN A 162 10.35 -17.16 22.77
N ILE A 163 10.54 -17.74 21.58
CA ILE A 163 11.27 -19.00 21.36
C ILE A 163 12.66 -18.70 20.81
N TRP A 164 13.67 -19.41 21.30
CA TRP A 164 15.04 -19.39 20.80
C TRP A 164 15.41 -20.79 20.32
N ASP A 165 15.91 -20.90 19.09
CA ASP A 165 16.47 -22.13 18.54
C ASP A 165 17.98 -21.96 18.35
N ILE A 166 18.78 -22.74 19.07
CA ILE A 166 20.24 -22.64 19.07
C ILE A 166 20.82 -23.91 18.44
N THR A 167 21.55 -23.76 17.34
CA THR A 167 22.24 -24.85 16.63
C THR A 167 23.76 -24.71 16.74
N GLU A 168 24.54 -25.61 16.14
CA GLU A 168 26.02 -25.53 16.13
C GLU A 168 26.58 -24.32 15.37
N GLU A 169 25.84 -23.77 14.41
CA GLU A 169 26.35 -22.70 13.52
C GLU A 169 25.48 -21.44 13.54
N GLU A 170 24.19 -21.57 13.88
CA GLU A 170 23.22 -20.49 13.78
C GLU A 170 22.30 -20.43 15.00
N VAL A 171 21.77 -19.24 15.29
CA VAL A 171 20.75 -19.03 16.30
C VAL A 171 19.56 -18.28 15.71
N ASN A 172 18.36 -18.78 16.03
CA ASN A 172 17.09 -18.17 15.72
C ASN A 172 16.49 -17.58 16.99
N VAL A 173 16.48 -16.25 17.10
CA VAL A 173 15.90 -15.54 18.25
C VAL A 173 14.50 -15.08 17.91
N ASN A 174 13.51 -15.49 18.71
CA ASN A 174 12.10 -15.13 18.57
C ASN A 174 11.51 -15.52 17.19
N CYS A 175 11.83 -16.70 16.69
CA CYS A 175 11.36 -17.17 15.37
C CYS A 175 11.72 -16.19 14.23
N SER A 176 12.88 -15.55 14.32
CA SER A 176 13.54 -14.84 13.21
C SER A 176 13.57 -15.73 11.96
N LEU A 177 13.37 -15.16 10.77
CA LEU A 177 13.34 -15.93 9.52
C LEU A 177 14.72 -16.28 9.00
N GLU A 178 15.68 -15.43 9.32
CA GLU A 178 17.07 -15.70 9.06
C GLU A 178 17.67 -16.25 10.35
N ALA A 179 18.16 -17.48 10.28
CA ALA A 179 19.04 -18.01 11.30
C ALA A 179 20.35 -17.21 11.21
N ILE A 180 20.76 -16.60 12.32
CA ILE A 180 21.89 -15.67 12.33
C ILE A 180 23.11 -16.45 12.78
N SER A 181 24.19 -16.39 11.99
CA SER A 181 25.48 -16.92 12.43
C SER A 181 25.92 -16.21 13.71
N TYR A 182 26.40 -16.96 14.69
CA TYR A 182 26.89 -16.39 15.94
C TYR A 182 28.36 -16.74 16.17
N THR A 183 29.01 -16.00 17.07
CA THR A 183 30.27 -16.43 17.69
C THR A 183 30.01 -16.70 19.16
N PHE A 184 30.48 -17.85 19.65
CA PHE A 184 30.34 -18.24 21.05
C PHE A 184 31.70 -18.52 21.69
N GLU A 185 32.06 -17.72 22.70
CA GLU A 185 33.32 -17.83 23.44
C GLU A 185 33.11 -17.33 24.87
N GLU A 186 33.68 -18.02 25.87
CA GLU A 186 33.67 -17.61 27.28
C GLU A 186 32.28 -17.16 27.81
N ASN A 187 31.23 -17.98 27.61
CA ASN A 187 29.84 -17.69 28.01
C ASN A 187 29.21 -16.47 27.32
N ARG A 188 29.81 -15.98 26.23
CA ARG A 188 29.30 -14.86 25.45
C ARG A 188 28.90 -15.35 24.07
N MET A 189 27.67 -15.08 23.69
CA MET A 189 27.17 -15.29 22.33
C MET A 189 27.01 -13.93 21.67
N THR A 190 27.60 -13.72 20.50
CA THR A 190 27.37 -12.50 19.71
C THR A 190 26.49 -12.85 18.52
N VAL A 191 25.34 -12.19 18.42
CA VAL A 191 24.36 -12.37 17.33
C VAL A 191 24.11 -11.00 16.70
N GLY A 192 24.49 -10.84 15.43
CA GLY A 192 24.54 -9.51 14.80
C GLY A 192 25.46 -8.56 15.58
N ASP A 193 24.94 -7.40 15.99
CA ASP A 193 25.68 -6.38 16.75
C ASP A 193 25.45 -6.46 18.28
N ILE A 194 24.78 -7.51 18.78
CA ILE A 194 24.43 -7.65 20.20
C ILE A 194 25.22 -8.79 20.83
N GLU A 195 25.90 -8.49 21.94
CA GLU A 195 26.58 -9.48 22.79
C GLU A 195 25.64 -9.91 23.94
N TYR A 196 25.46 -11.21 24.08
CA TYR A 196 24.65 -11.87 25.11
C TYR A 196 25.56 -12.61 26.07
N GLN A 197 25.46 -12.33 27.37
CA GLN A 197 26.07 -13.11 28.43
C GLN A 197 25.13 -14.25 28.85
N ILE A 198 25.65 -15.47 28.89
CA ILE A 198 24.86 -16.69 29.10
C ILE A 198 25.33 -17.42 30.37
N GLU A 199 24.39 -17.72 31.25
CA GLU A 199 24.66 -18.43 32.51
C GLU A 199 23.64 -19.55 32.74
N LYS A 200 23.98 -20.56 33.56
CA LYS A 200 23.02 -21.56 34.08
C LYS A 200 22.88 -21.37 35.58
N ASN A 201 21.64 -21.35 36.08
CA ASN A 201 21.34 -20.99 37.47
C ASN A 201 21.80 -22.05 38.50
N ASN A 202 21.76 -23.35 38.15
CA ASN A 202 22.24 -24.48 38.99
C ASN A 202 22.20 -25.82 38.20
N PRO A 203 22.95 -26.88 38.56
CA PRO A 203 22.83 -28.20 37.94
C PRO A 203 21.47 -28.89 38.15
N GLU A 204 20.67 -28.45 39.13
CA GLU A 204 19.35 -29.02 39.47
C GLU A 204 18.15 -28.19 38.97
N GLU A 205 18.38 -26.96 38.46
CA GLU A 205 17.34 -26.10 37.89
C GLU A 205 17.78 -25.63 36.49
N SER A 206 17.23 -26.30 35.48
CA SER A 206 17.58 -26.22 34.06
C SER A 206 17.06 -24.95 33.37
N LYS A 207 17.36 -23.77 33.91
CA LYS A 207 17.09 -22.48 33.24
C LYS A 207 18.37 -21.86 32.71
N LEU A 208 18.33 -21.44 31.44
CA LEU A 208 19.37 -20.60 30.84
C LEU A 208 19.05 -19.14 31.17
N ILE A 209 20.01 -18.42 31.72
CA ILE A 209 19.91 -16.98 32.00
C ILE A 209 20.68 -16.27 30.91
N VAL A 210 20.02 -15.37 30.19
CA VAL A 210 20.62 -14.59 29.09
C VAL A 210 20.49 -13.11 29.42
N SER A 211 21.62 -12.42 29.51
CA SER A 211 21.69 -10.98 29.80
C SER A 211 22.34 -10.21 28.66
N TYR A 212 21.76 -9.07 28.27
CA TYR A 212 22.36 -8.20 27.24
C TYR A 212 22.03 -6.72 27.48
N ILE A 213 22.78 -5.83 26.83
CA ILE A 213 22.59 -4.38 26.91
C ILE A 213 22.18 -3.84 25.56
N PHE A 214 21.10 -3.05 25.52
CA PHE A 214 20.65 -2.36 24.32
C PHE A 214 20.16 -0.96 24.67
N ASN A 215 20.69 0.07 24.01
CA ASN A 215 20.37 1.49 24.27
C ASN A 215 20.42 1.87 25.76
N ASP A 216 21.51 1.50 26.45
CA ASP A 216 21.74 1.74 27.89
C ASP A 216 20.76 1.04 28.84
N VAL A 217 19.91 0.14 28.33
CA VAL A 217 19.01 -0.70 29.13
C VAL A 217 19.55 -2.13 29.19
N ILE A 218 19.64 -2.69 30.40
CA ILE A 218 20.01 -4.06 30.68
C ILE A 218 18.74 -4.92 30.63
N TYR A 219 18.82 -6.06 29.95
CA TYR A 219 17.78 -7.07 29.87
C TYR A 219 18.28 -8.36 30.49
N ASP A 220 17.50 -8.95 31.39
CA ASP A 220 17.76 -10.27 31.98
C ASP A 220 16.61 -11.21 31.58
N LEU A 221 16.92 -12.29 30.87
CA LEU A 221 15.97 -13.25 30.33
C LEU A 221 16.18 -14.63 30.99
N TYR A 222 15.10 -15.29 31.36
CA TYR A 222 15.11 -16.65 31.89
C TYR A 222 14.43 -17.58 30.89
N LEU A 223 15.20 -18.51 30.36
CA LEU A 223 14.83 -19.43 29.29
C LEU A 223 14.70 -20.85 29.85
N GLU A 224 13.64 -21.56 29.47
CA GLU A 224 13.41 -22.98 29.77
C GLU A 224 13.42 -23.79 28.48
N GLU A 225 13.98 -25.01 28.51
CA GLU A 225 13.86 -25.95 27.38
C GLU A 225 12.39 -26.21 27.02
N THR A 226 12.09 -26.27 25.74
CA THR A 226 10.73 -26.47 25.23
C THR A 226 10.71 -27.46 24.08
N THR A 227 9.56 -28.12 23.88
CA THR A 227 9.28 -28.88 22.66
C THR A 227 8.61 -28.01 21.58
N GLU A 228 8.29 -26.75 21.90
CA GLU A 228 7.85 -25.76 20.93
C GLU A 228 9.07 -25.33 20.10
N VAL A 229 9.13 -25.78 18.85
CA VAL A 229 10.17 -25.36 17.89
C VAL A 229 9.72 -24.11 17.16
N CYS A 230 10.68 -23.31 16.66
CA CYS A 230 10.36 -22.32 15.65
C CYS A 230 9.66 -23.04 14.48
N PRO A 231 8.50 -22.56 14.00
CA PRO A 231 7.83 -23.20 12.88
C PRO A 231 8.80 -23.23 11.68
N GLU A 232 9.07 -24.44 11.17
CA GLU A 232 9.88 -24.61 9.97
C GLU A 232 9.15 -23.91 8.82
N GLU A 233 9.81 -22.92 8.21
CA GLU A 233 9.27 -22.20 7.07
C GLU A 233 9.15 -23.20 5.91
N GLU A 234 7.92 -23.47 5.45
CA GLU A 234 7.72 -24.26 4.24
C GLU A 234 8.16 -23.39 3.06
N LYS A 235 9.46 -23.43 2.75
CA LYS A 235 9.98 -22.74 1.57
C LYS A 235 9.39 -23.36 0.31
N PRO A 236 9.04 -22.54 -0.70
CA PRO A 236 8.61 -23.08 -1.97
C PRO A 236 9.72 -23.90 -2.62
N GLN A 237 9.34 -24.88 -3.43
CA GLN A 237 10.31 -25.67 -4.17
C GLN A 237 11.03 -24.76 -5.19
N VAL A 238 12.35 -24.64 -5.04
CA VAL A 238 13.19 -23.92 -6.01
C VAL A 238 13.45 -24.80 -7.24
N GLY A 239 13.21 -24.27 -8.43
CA GLY A 239 13.45 -24.95 -9.70
C GLY A 239 13.05 -24.10 -10.90
N ASP A 240 13.32 -24.59 -12.10
CA ASP A 240 13.11 -23.83 -13.34
C ASP A 240 11.60 -23.71 -13.65
N VAL A 241 11.07 -22.48 -13.61
CA VAL A 241 9.67 -22.21 -13.94
C VAL A 241 9.47 -22.27 -15.46
N GLU A 242 8.47 -23.03 -15.90
CA GLU A 242 8.15 -23.16 -17.32
C GLU A 242 7.50 -21.87 -17.87
N LEU A 243 8.08 -21.31 -18.95
CA LEU A 243 7.63 -20.04 -19.55
C LEU A 243 6.15 -20.05 -19.97
N ASP A 244 5.66 -21.14 -20.56
CA ASP A 244 4.30 -21.22 -21.15
C ASP A 244 3.28 -21.92 -20.25
N LYS A 245 3.58 -22.09 -18.97
CA LYS A 245 2.70 -22.79 -18.03
C LYS A 245 1.97 -21.83 -17.11
N MET A 246 0.68 -22.06 -16.94
CA MET A 246 -0.13 -21.30 -15.99
C MET A 246 0.11 -21.81 -14.56
N TYR A 247 0.48 -20.88 -13.67
CA TYR A 247 0.53 -21.08 -12.22
C TYR A 247 -0.49 -20.16 -11.53
N GLY A 248 -0.56 -20.21 -10.21
CA GLY A 248 -1.36 -19.26 -9.45
C GLY A 248 -2.83 -19.63 -9.28
N TYR A 249 -3.62 -18.68 -8.78
CA TYR A 249 -5.04 -18.92 -8.51
C TYR A 249 -5.84 -19.24 -9.78
N ALA A 250 -5.47 -18.70 -10.95
CA ALA A 250 -6.15 -19.04 -12.20
C ALA A 250 -5.95 -20.52 -12.56
N ALA A 251 -4.76 -21.08 -12.36
CA ALA A 251 -4.49 -22.50 -12.58
C ALA A 251 -5.23 -23.37 -11.56
N PHE A 252 -5.17 -23.00 -10.28
CA PHE A 252 -5.84 -23.70 -9.18
C PHE A 252 -7.34 -23.84 -9.39
N SER A 253 -7.97 -22.77 -9.87
CA SER A 253 -9.41 -22.72 -10.15
C SER A 253 -9.81 -23.38 -11.48
N GLY A 254 -8.85 -23.85 -12.29
CA GLY A 254 -9.10 -24.54 -13.55
C GLY A 254 -9.41 -23.61 -14.73
N THR A 255 -8.73 -22.48 -14.83
CA THR A 255 -8.85 -21.58 -16.00
C THR A 255 -8.33 -22.27 -17.26
N THR A 256 -9.15 -22.31 -18.30
CA THR A 256 -8.85 -22.90 -19.62
C THR A 256 -9.18 -21.97 -20.79
N GLY A 257 -9.84 -20.83 -20.51
CA GLY A 257 -10.29 -19.89 -21.51
C GLY A 257 -11.23 -20.52 -22.53
N GLY A 258 -10.88 -20.39 -23.80
CA GLY A 258 -11.58 -20.96 -24.95
C GLY A 258 -11.22 -22.41 -25.28
N GLU A 259 -10.55 -23.16 -24.41
CA GLU A 259 -10.27 -24.58 -24.65
C GLU A 259 -11.58 -25.33 -25.00
N GLY A 260 -11.51 -26.17 -26.04
CA GLY A 260 -12.67 -26.86 -26.58
C GLY A 260 -13.47 -26.06 -27.62
N ALA A 261 -13.00 -24.86 -28.02
CA ALA A 261 -13.57 -24.13 -29.15
C ALA A 261 -13.60 -25.00 -30.41
N THR A 262 -14.76 -25.03 -31.07
CA THR A 262 -14.87 -25.66 -32.39
C THR A 262 -14.21 -24.77 -33.44
N LYS A 263 -13.92 -25.31 -34.64
CA LYS A 263 -13.30 -24.53 -35.73
C LYS A 263 -14.08 -23.27 -36.09
N GLU A 264 -15.40 -23.30 -35.94
CA GLU A 264 -16.31 -22.18 -36.23
C GLU A 264 -16.27 -21.08 -35.15
N ASN A 265 -15.68 -21.35 -33.98
CA ASN A 265 -15.52 -20.40 -32.87
C ASN A 265 -14.03 -20.03 -32.65
N ILE A 266 -13.19 -20.31 -33.64
CA ILE A 266 -11.82 -19.79 -33.71
C ILE A 266 -11.82 -18.68 -34.77
N HIS A 267 -11.50 -17.46 -34.37
CA HIS A 267 -11.58 -16.27 -35.22
C HIS A 267 -10.26 -15.51 -35.26
N HIS A 268 -10.06 -14.75 -36.34
CA HIS A 268 -8.95 -13.84 -36.51
C HIS A 268 -9.46 -12.46 -36.94
N PHE A 269 -9.22 -11.47 -36.08
CA PHE A 269 -9.59 -10.07 -36.32
C PHE A 269 -8.36 -9.21 -36.60
N ASP A 270 -8.47 -8.39 -37.64
CA ASP A 270 -7.56 -7.29 -37.97
C ASP A 270 -8.28 -5.92 -37.93
N ASP A 271 -9.53 -5.91 -37.47
CA ASP A 271 -10.41 -4.75 -37.42
C ASP A 271 -11.11 -4.66 -36.05
N GLY A 272 -10.74 -3.63 -35.27
CA GLY A 272 -11.27 -3.40 -33.93
C GLY A 272 -12.79 -3.17 -33.88
N TYR A 273 -13.39 -2.58 -34.92
CA TYR A 273 -14.85 -2.37 -34.95
C TYR A 273 -15.61 -3.68 -35.04
N LYS A 274 -15.09 -4.62 -35.84
CA LYS A 274 -15.67 -5.95 -36.00
C LYS A 274 -15.44 -6.80 -34.77
N PHE A 275 -14.27 -6.68 -34.15
CA PHE A 275 -14.01 -7.34 -32.87
C PHE A 275 -14.99 -6.86 -31.78
N THR A 276 -15.24 -5.56 -31.67
CA THR A 276 -16.27 -5.00 -30.78
C THR A 276 -17.67 -5.54 -31.10
N ALA A 277 -18.06 -5.55 -32.37
CA ALA A 277 -19.37 -6.06 -32.76
C ALA A 277 -19.54 -7.55 -32.39
N TRP A 278 -18.47 -8.34 -32.51
CA TRP A 278 -18.46 -9.75 -32.08
C TRP A 278 -18.56 -9.89 -30.55
N LEU A 279 -17.84 -9.07 -29.78
CA LEU A 279 -17.94 -9.05 -28.31
C LEU A 279 -19.36 -8.67 -27.85
N LYS A 280 -19.98 -7.65 -28.46
CA LYS A 280 -21.37 -7.27 -28.19
C LYS A 280 -22.35 -8.42 -28.45
N ALA A 281 -22.14 -9.18 -29.52
CA ALA A 281 -22.96 -10.35 -29.80
C ALA A 281 -22.80 -11.44 -28.73
N ARG A 282 -21.59 -11.64 -28.19
CA ARG A 282 -21.37 -12.57 -27.07
C ARG A 282 -22.03 -12.09 -25.78
N GLU A 283 -21.88 -10.81 -25.44
CA GLU A 283 -22.53 -10.17 -24.29
C GLU A 283 -24.06 -10.33 -24.35
N LYS A 284 -24.66 -9.93 -25.47
CA LYS A 284 -26.12 -10.01 -25.70
C LYS A 284 -26.64 -11.44 -25.50
N ASN A 285 -25.88 -12.43 -25.94
CA ASN A 285 -26.24 -13.84 -25.84
C ASN A 285 -25.81 -14.49 -24.52
N LYS A 286 -25.13 -13.76 -23.64
CA LYS A 286 -24.46 -14.28 -22.45
C LYS A 286 -23.64 -15.53 -22.74
N SER A 287 -22.88 -15.48 -23.84
CA SER A 287 -22.30 -16.69 -24.44
C SER A 287 -21.30 -17.34 -23.51
N ALA A 288 -21.52 -18.63 -23.24
CA ALA A 288 -20.55 -19.52 -22.61
C ALA A 288 -19.92 -20.49 -23.63
N VAL A 289 -20.16 -20.30 -24.93
CA VAL A 289 -19.55 -21.14 -25.98
C VAL A 289 -18.05 -20.86 -26.01
N PRO A 290 -17.18 -21.87 -25.84
CA PRO A 290 -15.73 -21.69 -25.91
C PRO A 290 -15.32 -21.06 -27.23
N ALA A 291 -14.52 -20.01 -27.17
CA ALA A 291 -14.00 -19.32 -28.35
C ALA A 291 -12.53 -18.92 -28.18
N ILE A 292 -11.78 -19.00 -29.28
CA ILE A 292 -10.39 -18.54 -29.34
C ILE A 292 -10.31 -17.45 -30.40
N VAL A 293 -9.75 -16.30 -30.03
CA VAL A 293 -9.63 -15.14 -30.89
C VAL A 293 -8.16 -14.78 -31.05
N TRP A 294 -7.74 -14.60 -32.29
CA TRP A 294 -6.46 -14.01 -32.65
C TRP A 294 -6.66 -12.57 -33.12
N LEU A 295 -5.80 -11.68 -32.65
CA LEU A 295 -5.79 -10.26 -32.99
C LEU A 295 -4.48 -9.93 -33.72
N SER A 296 -4.56 -9.15 -34.80
CA SER A 296 -3.41 -8.65 -35.54
C SER A 296 -3.59 -7.20 -35.99
N GLY A 297 -2.50 -6.56 -36.39
CA GLY A 297 -2.50 -5.15 -36.76
C GLY A 297 -2.55 -4.20 -35.56
N GLU A 298 -3.16 -3.03 -35.76
CA GLU A 298 -3.25 -1.98 -34.75
C GLU A 298 -4.71 -1.65 -34.45
N PHE A 299 -5.11 -1.76 -33.18
CA PHE A 299 -6.42 -1.35 -32.69
C PHE A 299 -6.29 -0.04 -31.89
N VAL A 300 -7.18 0.91 -32.13
CA VAL A 300 -7.05 2.29 -31.62
C VAL A 300 -8.30 2.75 -30.88
N ASN A 301 -8.14 3.79 -30.06
CA ASN A 301 -9.27 4.48 -29.44
C ASN A 301 -10.35 4.88 -30.48
N GLY A 302 -11.62 4.75 -30.09
CA GLY A 302 -12.78 4.95 -30.95
C GLY A 302 -13.28 3.68 -31.66
N GLN A 303 -12.56 2.55 -31.50
CA GLN A 303 -12.99 1.21 -31.94
C GLN A 303 -13.60 0.36 -30.81
N GLY A 304 -13.66 0.90 -29.59
CA GLY A 304 -14.27 0.26 -28.42
C GLY A 304 -15.80 0.16 -28.53
N ARG A 305 -16.47 -0.08 -27.39
CA ARG A 305 -17.94 -0.24 -27.34
C ARG A 305 -18.69 0.87 -28.10
N ASP A 306 -18.19 2.09 -28.01
CA ASP A 306 -18.64 3.27 -28.73
C ASP A 306 -17.44 4.19 -29.00
N LYS A 307 -17.67 5.28 -29.74
CA LYS A 307 -16.59 6.20 -30.16
C LYS A 307 -15.91 6.91 -28.98
N SER A 308 -16.55 6.92 -27.81
CA SER A 308 -16.11 7.66 -26.63
C SER A 308 -15.52 6.75 -25.54
N THR A 309 -15.56 5.42 -25.73
CA THR A 309 -15.01 4.44 -24.80
C THR A 309 -13.64 3.95 -25.26
N ALA A 310 -12.68 4.04 -24.34
CA ALA A 310 -11.33 3.54 -24.53
C ALA A 310 -11.20 2.06 -24.08
N TRP A 311 -12.26 1.27 -24.25
CA TRP A 311 -12.30 -0.15 -23.88
C TRP A 311 -12.97 -1.05 -24.93
N PHE A 312 -12.41 -2.25 -25.08
CA PHE A 312 -13.09 -3.43 -25.58
C PHE A 312 -13.77 -4.15 -24.41
N ASP A 313 -15.10 -4.04 -24.35
CA ASP A 313 -15.90 -4.69 -23.32
C ASP A 313 -15.98 -6.20 -23.53
N ILE A 314 -15.41 -6.95 -22.61
CA ILE A 314 -15.66 -8.38 -22.46
C ILE A 314 -16.64 -8.50 -21.30
N LYS A 315 -17.93 -8.49 -21.61
CA LYS A 315 -18.99 -8.34 -20.59
C LYS A 315 -20.00 -9.47 -20.68
N ASP A 316 -20.41 -9.97 -19.52
CA ASP A 316 -21.43 -11.02 -19.37
C ASP A 316 -21.19 -12.26 -20.26
N THR A 317 -19.93 -12.63 -20.52
CA THR A 317 -19.53 -13.78 -21.36
C THR A 317 -18.47 -14.63 -20.65
N GLN A 318 -18.28 -15.86 -21.12
CA GLN A 318 -17.38 -16.83 -20.52
C GLN A 318 -16.61 -17.63 -21.58
N ASN A 319 -15.59 -18.36 -21.13
CA ASN A 319 -14.83 -19.33 -21.93
C ASN A 319 -14.21 -18.70 -23.19
N LEU A 320 -13.38 -17.70 -22.99
CA LEU A 320 -12.78 -16.92 -24.07
C LEU A 320 -11.27 -16.86 -23.92
N THR A 321 -10.55 -17.18 -24.99
CA THR A 321 -9.12 -16.89 -25.10
C THR A 321 -8.88 -15.83 -26.17
N ILE A 322 -8.11 -14.80 -25.83
CA ILE A 322 -7.67 -13.75 -26.74
C ILE A 322 -6.14 -13.81 -26.84
N TYR A 323 -5.64 -13.92 -28.06
CA TYR A 323 -4.24 -13.91 -28.40
C TYR A 323 -3.93 -12.73 -29.30
N GLY A 324 -2.88 -11.96 -29.00
CA GLY A 324 -2.29 -11.03 -29.95
C GLY A 324 -1.20 -11.72 -30.77
N THR A 325 -1.09 -11.40 -32.05
CA THR A 325 0.13 -11.71 -32.82
C THR A 325 1.30 -10.86 -32.32
N ASN A 326 2.55 -11.26 -32.58
CA ASN A 326 3.74 -10.58 -32.03
C ASN A 326 3.80 -9.07 -32.37
N ASP A 327 3.25 -8.69 -33.52
CA ASP A 327 3.15 -7.32 -34.00
C ASP A 327 1.81 -6.63 -33.67
N PHE A 328 0.86 -7.33 -33.03
CA PHE A 328 -0.41 -6.74 -32.61
C PHE A 328 -0.19 -5.64 -31.57
N ARG A 329 -0.83 -4.48 -31.78
CA ARG A 329 -0.76 -3.32 -30.89
C ARG A 329 -2.15 -2.77 -30.61
N MET A 330 -2.40 -2.41 -29.35
CA MET A 330 -3.53 -1.59 -28.92
C MET A 330 -3.03 -0.21 -28.54
N LYS A 331 -3.69 0.86 -29.02
CA LYS A 331 -3.27 2.25 -28.82
C LYS A 331 -4.37 3.12 -28.22
N ASN A 332 -4.12 3.59 -27.00
CA ASN A 332 -5.06 4.35 -26.20
C ASN A 332 -6.40 3.63 -25.99
N ILE A 333 -6.41 2.30 -25.95
CA ILE A 333 -7.58 1.45 -25.73
C ILE A 333 -7.16 0.23 -24.91
N GLY A 334 -8.00 -0.22 -23.99
CA GLY A 334 -7.78 -1.39 -23.13
C GLY A 334 -8.89 -2.44 -23.23
N PHE A 335 -8.86 -3.42 -22.34
CA PHE A 335 -9.95 -4.40 -22.15
C PHE A 335 -10.70 -4.14 -20.85
N PHE A 336 -12.03 -4.27 -20.88
CA PHE A 336 -12.85 -4.19 -19.68
C PHE A 336 -13.65 -5.48 -19.46
N LEU A 337 -13.25 -6.26 -18.46
CA LEU A 337 -13.86 -7.54 -18.11
C LEU A 337 -14.88 -7.34 -17.00
N VAL A 338 -16.17 -7.50 -17.32
CA VAL A 338 -17.25 -7.29 -16.35
C VAL A 338 -18.15 -8.51 -16.26
N ARG A 339 -18.22 -9.11 -15.07
CA ARG A 339 -19.02 -10.32 -14.79
C ARG A 339 -18.69 -11.46 -15.76
N THR A 340 -17.41 -11.64 -16.04
CA THR A 340 -16.90 -12.70 -16.91
C THR A 340 -16.31 -13.85 -16.12
N GLU A 341 -16.19 -14.99 -16.76
CA GLU A 341 -15.63 -16.18 -16.13
C GLU A 341 -14.80 -16.99 -17.14
N ASN A 342 -13.65 -17.52 -16.71
CA ASN A 342 -12.79 -18.34 -17.55
C ASN A 342 -12.28 -17.61 -18.81
N ILE A 343 -11.45 -16.58 -18.60
CA ILE A 343 -10.90 -15.73 -19.66
C ILE A 343 -9.37 -15.80 -19.67
N ILE A 344 -8.78 -15.94 -20.85
CA ILE A 344 -7.33 -15.88 -21.07
C ILE A 344 -7.03 -14.72 -22.02
N ILE A 345 -6.08 -13.85 -21.67
CA ILE A 345 -5.56 -12.79 -22.55
C ILE A 345 -4.05 -12.95 -22.61
N ARG A 346 -3.49 -13.20 -23.80
CA ARG A 346 -2.05 -13.38 -23.96
C ARG A 346 -1.44 -12.67 -25.16
N ASN A 347 -0.17 -12.31 -25.00
CA ASN A 347 0.67 -11.75 -26.07
C ASN A 347 0.08 -10.47 -26.70
N VAL A 348 -0.51 -9.59 -25.88
CA VAL A 348 -1.07 -8.32 -26.32
C VAL A 348 -0.18 -7.17 -25.84
N TYR A 349 0.14 -6.24 -26.74
CA TYR A 349 0.85 -5.02 -26.40
C TYR A 349 -0.13 -3.85 -26.34
N ILE A 350 -0.15 -3.14 -25.22
CA ILE A 350 -1.06 -2.04 -24.94
C ILE A 350 -0.22 -0.78 -24.69
N GLU A 351 -0.28 0.15 -25.64
CA GLU A 351 0.06 1.56 -25.41
C GLU A 351 -1.09 2.17 -24.58
N MET A 352 -0.80 2.43 -23.31
CA MET A 352 -1.80 2.66 -22.27
C MET A 352 -2.85 3.72 -22.65
N PRO A 353 -4.15 3.46 -22.39
CA PRO A 353 -5.19 4.47 -22.51
C PRO A 353 -4.95 5.63 -21.54
N LYS A 354 -5.48 6.78 -21.92
CA LYS A 354 -5.55 7.92 -21.00
C LYS A 354 -6.50 7.58 -19.85
N ALA A 355 -6.24 8.15 -18.69
CA ALA A 355 -7.13 8.08 -17.53
C ALA A 355 -8.50 8.75 -17.75
N ASP A 356 -8.73 9.34 -18.93
CA ASP A 356 -10.02 9.89 -19.34
C ASP A 356 -11.09 8.80 -19.18
N LYS A 357 -12.12 9.07 -18.36
CA LYS A 357 -13.18 8.12 -17.98
C LYS A 357 -12.69 6.86 -17.25
N GLY A 358 -11.49 6.89 -16.65
CA GLY A 358 -10.95 5.81 -15.83
C GLY A 358 -10.51 4.57 -16.62
N ALA A 359 -10.13 4.73 -17.89
CA ALA A 359 -9.73 3.59 -18.71
C ALA A 359 -8.39 2.99 -18.26
N ASP A 360 -8.42 1.69 -17.96
CA ASP A 360 -7.25 0.87 -17.68
C ASP A 360 -6.77 0.10 -18.92
N GLY A 361 -5.54 -0.42 -18.89
CA GLY A 361 -5.05 -1.35 -19.90
C GLY A 361 -5.89 -2.64 -19.92
N ILE A 362 -6.08 -3.26 -18.75
CA ILE A 362 -7.03 -4.34 -18.50
C ILE A 362 -7.70 -4.09 -17.14
N SER A 363 -9.01 -3.88 -17.14
CA SER A 363 -9.81 -3.73 -15.91
C SER A 363 -10.71 -4.94 -15.70
N MET A 364 -10.87 -5.38 -14.45
CA MET A 364 -11.71 -6.53 -14.09
C MET A 364 -12.65 -6.19 -12.93
N GLN A 365 -13.94 -6.47 -13.12
CA GLN A 365 -14.98 -6.25 -12.13
C GLN A 365 -15.93 -7.44 -12.04
N LYS A 366 -16.08 -8.01 -10.83
CA LYS A 366 -16.93 -9.18 -10.56
C LYS A 366 -16.61 -10.37 -11.48
N SER A 367 -15.36 -10.52 -11.89
CA SER A 367 -14.91 -11.52 -12.85
C SER A 367 -14.08 -12.61 -12.18
N LYS A 368 -14.13 -13.85 -12.68
CA LYS A 368 -13.46 -14.99 -12.04
C LYS A 368 -12.67 -15.84 -13.01
N ARG A 369 -11.62 -16.51 -12.54
CA ARG A 369 -10.79 -17.44 -13.35
C ARG A 369 -10.21 -16.75 -14.58
N ILE A 370 -9.26 -15.84 -14.34
CA ILE A 370 -8.70 -14.98 -15.38
C ILE A 370 -7.18 -15.13 -15.43
N TRP A 371 -6.63 -15.30 -16.63
CA TRP A 371 -5.17 -15.32 -16.86
C TRP A 371 -4.76 -14.22 -17.82
N VAL A 372 -3.91 -13.30 -17.35
CA VAL A 372 -3.27 -12.25 -18.15
C VAL A 372 -1.79 -12.55 -18.25
N ASP A 373 -1.33 -12.91 -19.45
CA ASP A 373 0.01 -13.48 -19.59
C ASP A 373 0.78 -13.01 -20.83
N HIS A 374 2.08 -12.76 -20.69
CA HIS A 374 2.94 -12.29 -21.79
C HIS A 374 2.42 -11.01 -22.48
N CYS A 375 1.70 -10.15 -21.77
CA CYS A 375 1.28 -8.85 -22.29
C CYS A 375 2.32 -7.78 -21.99
N THR A 376 2.36 -6.74 -22.81
CA THR A 376 3.20 -5.55 -22.56
C THR A 376 2.30 -4.34 -22.35
N PHE A 377 2.55 -3.58 -21.28
CA PHE A 377 1.84 -2.35 -20.95
C PHE A 377 2.85 -1.21 -20.98
N GLU A 378 2.71 -0.28 -21.92
CA GLU A 378 3.64 0.84 -22.07
C GLU A 378 2.95 2.16 -21.77
N SER A 379 3.52 2.91 -20.82
CA SER A 379 3.08 4.28 -20.58
C SER A 379 3.41 5.19 -21.76
N MET A 380 2.43 5.98 -22.19
CA MET A 380 2.61 6.95 -23.27
C MET A 380 3.09 8.31 -22.77
N ASN A 381 2.93 8.58 -21.47
CA ASN A 381 3.34 9.84 -20.86
C ASN A 381 3.46 9.72 -19.33
N GLN A 382 4.60 10.12 -18.80
CA GLN A 382 4.96 10.07 -17.37
C GLN A 382 4.39 11.22 -16.52
N ILE A 383 3.50 12.05 -17.08
CA ILE A 383 2.77 13.05 -16.29
C ILE A 383 1.77 12.33 -15.38
N LYS A 384 1.86 12.58 -14.07
CA LYS A 384 0.96 12.00 -13.07
C LYS A 384 -0.50 12.03 -13.53
N ASP A 385 -1.19 10.89 -13.44
CA ASP A 385 -2.60 10.71 -13.80
C ASP A 385 -2.89 10.89 -15.30
N TYR A 386 -1.88 10.82 -16.18
CA TYR A 386 -2.12 10.73 -17.63
C TYR A 386 -2.81 9.42 -18.00
N GLU A 387 -2.43 8.32 -17.36
CA GLU A 387 -3.01 6.98 -17.47
C GLU A 387 -3.48 6.52 -16.07
N ASP A 388 -4.40 5.55 -16.02
CA ASP A 388 -4.83 4.92 -14.77
C ASP A 388 -4.18 3.54 -14.58
N GLY A 389 -4.93 2.48 -14.29
CA GLY A 389 -4.45 1.13 -14.01
C GLY A 389 -3.91 0.42 -15.26
N SER A 390 -2.80 -0.32 -15.15
CA SER A 390 -2.40 -1.26 -16.23
C SER A 390 -3.21 -2.56 -16.14
N VAL A 391 -3.27 -3.17 -14.95
CA VAL A 391 -4.11 -4.34 -14.65
C VAL A 391 -4.81 -4.16 -13.31
N ASP A 392 -6.10 -3.79 -13.33
CA ASP A 392 -6.88 -3.53 -12.13
C ASP A 392 -7.90 -4.65 -11.85
N ILE A 393 -7.87 -5.18 -10.62
CA ILE A 393 -8.67 -6.32 -10.13
C ILE A 393 -9.55 -5.81 -9.00
N THR A 394 -10.85 -5.64 -9.26
CA THR A 394 -11.74 -4.94 -8.32
C THR A 394 -13.12 -5.60 -8.25
N HIS A 395 -13.96 -5.14 -7.30
CA HIS A 395 -15.34 -5.59 -7.13
C HIS A 395 -15.46 -7.11 -7.04
N GLN A 396 -14.75 -7.72 -6.09
CA GLN A 396 -14.78 -9.16 -5.83
C GLN A 396 -14.36 -10.02 -7.03
N SER A 397 -13.43 -9.54 -7.86
CA SER A 397 -12.84 -10.39 -8.89
C SER A 397 -11.91 -11.43 -8.25
N GLN A 398 -12.01 -12.70 -8.66
CA GLN A 398 -11.37 -13.83 -7.97
C GLN A 398 -10.59 -14.70 -8.94
N ASP A 399 -9.61 -15.41 -8.40
CA ASP A 399 -8.83 -16.41 -9.10
C ASP A 399 -8.12 -15.87 -10.35
N VAL A 400 -7.41 -14.76 -10.15
CA VAL A 400 -6.68 -14.08 -11.22
C VAL A 400 -5.19 -14.42 -11.15
N THR A 401 -4.58 -14.75 -12.29
CA THR A 401 -3.11 -14.82 -12.44
C THR A 401 -2.66 -13.78 -13.47
N VAL A 402 -1.69 -12.96 -13.08
CA VAL A 402 -0.99 -11.98 -13.92
C VAL A 402 0.46 -12.40 -14.01
N SER A 403 0.88 -12.96 -15.15
CA SER A 403 2.20 -13.58 -15.28
C SER A 403 2.99 -13.18 -16.52
N TRP A 404 4.33 -13.14 -16.41
CA TRP A 404 5.21 -12.88 -17.56
C TRP A 404 4.89 -11.59 -18.33
N ASN A 405 4.27 -10.60 -17.69
CA ASN A 405 3.94 -9.34 -18.35
C ASN A 405 5.08 -8.32 -18.22
N HIS A 406 5.21 -7.41 -19.17
CA HIS A 406 6.20 -6.32 -19.13
C HIS A 406 5.50 -4.97 -19.00
N PHE A 407 5.71 -4.32 -17.85
CA PHE A 407 5.19 -2.98 -17.55
C PHE A 407 6.32 -1.97 -17.77
N ILE A 408 6.20 -1.17 -18.82
CA ILE A 408 7.22 -0.18 -19.23
C ILE A 408 6.77 1.19 -18.75
N LYS A 409 7.45 1.68 -17.70
CA LYS A 409 7.25 3.02 -17.12
C LYS A 409 5.82 3.30 -16.66
N THR A 410 4.99 2.29 -16.45
CA THR A 410 3.59 2.49 -16.04
C THR A 410 3.48 3.25 -14.72
N GLN A 411 2.51 4.16 -14.60
CA GLN A 411 2.38 4.96 -13.38
C GLN A 411 1.69 4.24 -12.21
N LYS A 412 0.50 3.70 -12.48
CA LYS A 412 -0.31 2.94 -11.53
C LYS A 412 -0.47 1.54 -12.10
N SER A 413 0.50 0.66 -11.82
CA SER A 413 0.59 -0.60 -12.56
C SER A 413 -0.60 -1.52 -12.28
N CYS A 414 -0.78 -1.99 -11.05
CA CYS A 414 -1.81 -2.97 -10.72
C CYS A 414 -2.52 -2.66 -9.40
N LEU A 415 -3.82 -2.35 -9.44
CA LEU A 415 -4.66 -2.20 -8.26
C LEU A 415 -5.42 -3.50 -7.96
N VAL A 416 -5.46 -3.88 -6.68
CA VAL A 416 -6.27 -4.99 -6.17
C VAL A 416 -7.16 -4.42 -5.06
N GLY A 417 -8.45 -4.27 -5.34
CA GLY A 417 -9.41 -3.61 -4.45
C GLY A 417 -9.35 -2.07 -4.52
N HIS A 418 -10.37 -1.43 -5.09
CA HIS A 418 -10.30 -0.02 -5.49
C HIS A 418 -10.59 0.98 -4.37
N SER A 419 -11.34 0.57 -3.35
CA SER A 419 -11.86 1.47 -2.31
C SER A 419 -11.75 0.84 -0.93
N SER A 420 -11.49 1.67 0.10
CA SER A 420 -11.49 1.23 1.50
C SER A 420 -12.89 0.96 2.07
N ASN A 421 -13.94 1.27 1.31
CA ASN A 421 -15.33 1.05 1.73
C ASN A 421 -15.93 -0.24 1.13
N GLU A 422 -15.23 -0.89 0.20
CA GLU A 422 -15.67 -2.12 -0.47
C GLU A 422 -15.18 -3.34 0.31
N VAL A 423 -15.73 -3.53 1.51
CA VAL A 423 -15.37 -4.66 2.39
C VAL A 423 -15.61 -6.03 1.77
N GLU A 424 -16.45 -6.07 0.74
CA GLU A 424 -16.75 -7.24 -0.07
C GLU A 424 -15.53 -7.71 -0.90
N ASP A 425 -14.54 -6.84 -1.15
CA ASP A 425 -13.29 -7.16 -1.86
C ASP A 425 -12.34 -8.08 -1.05
N LYS A 426 -12.70 -8.47 0.18
CA LYS A 426 -11.99 -9.48 0.98
C LYS A 426 -11.88 -10.85 0.28
N ASP A 427 -12.78 -11.12 -0.67
CA ASP A 427 -12.80 -12.38 -1.41
C ASP A 427 -11.89 -12.34 -2.65
N ILE A 428 -11.23 -11.20 -2.95
CA ILE A 428 -10.31 -11.11 -4.08
C ILE A 428 -9.10 -12.03 -3.84
N THR A 429 -8.79 -12.85 -4.84
CA THR A 429 -7.59 -13.70 -4.89
C THR A 429 -6.82 -13.42 -6.18
N ALA A 430 -5.52 -13.13 -6.05
CA ALA A 430 -4.67 -12.83 -7.21
C ALA A 430 -3.25 -13.38 -7.06
N THR A 431 -2.62 -13.71 -8.19
CA THR A 431 -1.22 -14.12 -8.27
C THR A 431 -0.48 -13.24 -9.28
N PHE A 432 0.67 -12.70 -8.88
CA PHE A 432 1.57 -11.95 -9.75
C PHE A 432 2.90 -12.69 -9.79
N HIS A 433 3.29 -13.22 -10.96
CA HIS A 433 4.61 -13.85 -11.08
C HIS A 433 5.34 -13.58 -12.37
N HIS A 434 6.67 -13.51 -12.30
CA HIS A 434 7.52 -13.32 -13.47
C HIS A 434 7.20 -12.06 -14.30
N ASN A 435 6.55 -11.06 -13.68
CA ASN A 435 6.31 -9.79 -14.33
C ASN A 435 7.55 -8.91 -14.25
N PHE A 436 7.82 -8.15 -15.32
CA PHE A 436 8.86 -7.15 -15.37
C PHE A 436 8.25 -5.76 -15.14
N PHE A 437 8.49 -5.16 -13.98
CA PHE A 437 8.16 -3.77 -13.69
C PHE A 437 9.37 -2.88 -13.98
N ASP A 438 9.44 -2.37 -15.21
CA ASP A 438 10.59 -1.64 -15.74
C ASP A 438 10.38 -0.12 -15.64
N GLN A 439 11.00 0.50 -14.63
CA GLN A 439 10.91 1.94 -14.35
C GLN A 439 9.48 2.43 -14.10
N SER A 440 8.59 1.52 -13.70
CA SER A 440 7.22 1.84 -13.30
C SER A 440 7.18 2.56 -11.95
N SER A 441 6.12 3.32 -11.70
CA SER A 441 6.06 4.20 -10.53
C SER A 441 5.54 3.52 -9.26
N SER A 442 4.34 2.94 -9.31
CA SER A 442 3.66 2.44 -8.10
C SER A 442 2.66 1.30 -8.39
N ARG A 443 2.18 0.67 -7.30
CA ARG A 443 1.12 -0.36 -7.29
C ARG A 443 1.56 -1.67 -7.95
N HIS A 444 2.50 -2.40 -7.35
CA HIS A 444 3.06 -3.61 -7.95
C HIS A 444 2.86 -4.92 -7.14
N PRO A 445 1.63 -5.34 -6.78
CA PRO A 445 0.38 -4.62 -6.83
C PRO A 445 0.17 -3.72 -5.59
N ARG A 446 -0.87 -2.90 -5.61
CA ARG A 446 -1.45 -2.30 -4.40
C ARG A 446 -2.70 -3.06 -3.99
N VAL A 447 -2.71 -3.65 -2.79
CA VAL A 447 -3.75 -4.58 -2.35
C VAL A 447 -4.57 -4.01 -1.20
N ARG A 448 -5.89 -4.18 -1.30
CA ARG A 448 -6.85 -4.00 -0.21
C ARG A 448 -7.68 -5.27 -0.02
N PHE A 449 -7.87 -5.67 1.23
CA PHE A 449 -8.68 -6.79 1.71
C PHE A 449 -8.30 -8.20 1.20
N GLY A 450 -8.00 -8.37 -0.09
CA GLY A 450 -7.78 -9.65 -0.74
C GLY A 450 -6.51 -10.39 -0.30
N ASN A 451 -6.40 -11.64 -0.78
CA ASN A 451 -5.25 -12.52 -0.59
C ASN A 451 -4.44 -12.59 -1.89
N VAL A 452 -3.18 -12.15 -1.84
CA VAL A 452 -2.37 -11.99 -3.04
C VAL A 452 -1.01 -12.65 -2.87
N HIS A 453 -0.59 -13.40 -3.88
CA HIS A 453 0.73 -14.02 -3.95
C HIS A 453 1.57 -13.33 -5.03
N VAL A 454 2.75 -12.84 -4.66
CA VAL A 454 3.67 -12.06 -5.50
C VAL A 454 5.03 -12.74 -5.49
N PHE A 455 5.39 -13.46 -6.55
CA PHE A 455 6.65 -14.21 -6.59
C PHE A 455 7.44 -14.12 -7.89
N ASN A 456 8.77 -14.22 -7.81
CA ASN A 456 9.68 -14.14 -8.97
C ASN A 456 9.43 -12.96 -9.93
N ASN A 457 8.90 -11.82 -9.46
CA ASN A 457 8.79 -10.62 -10.29
C ASN A 457 10.11 -9.84 -10.27
N PHE A 458 10.41 -9.14 -11.36
CA PHE A 458 11.56 -8.26 -11.46
C PHE A 458 11.10 -6.80 -11.38
N PHE A 459 11.52 -6.10 -10.32
CA PHE A 459 11.25 -4.69 -10.09
C PHE A 459 12.52 -3.89 -10.35
N ASN A 460 12.53 -3.10 -11.43
CA ASN A 460 13.69 -2.30 -11.82
C ASN A 460 13.39 -0.81 -11.67
N ALA A 461 14.18 -0.11 -10.86
CA ALA A 461 14.17 1.34 -10.73
C ALA A 461 12.76 1.94 -10.45
N VAL A 462 11.99 1.26 -9.60
CA VAL A 462 10.64 1.70 -9.22
C VAL A 462 10.69 3.05 -8.51
N THR A 463 9.89 4.01 -8.99
CA THR A 463 10.06 5.43 -8.59
C THR A 463 9.31 5.85 -7.33
N THR A 464 8.29 5.08 -6.91
CA THR A 464 7.46 5.41 -5.72
C THR A 464 7.48 4.28 -4.71
N TYR A 465 6.88 3.12 -5.02
CA TYR A 465 6.94 1.91 -4.19
C TYR A 465 6.60 0.64 -5.01
N GLY A 466 7.10 -0.51 -4.57
CA GLY A 466 6.82 -1.82 -5.16
C GLY A 466 5.46 -2.38 -4.71
N VAL A 467 5.48 -3.42 -3.87
CA VAL A 467 4.28 -4.09 -3.35
C VAL A 467 3.65 -3.23 -2.25
N GLY A 468 2.34 -3.02 -2.32
CA GLY A 468 1.58 -2.25 -1.33
C GLY A 468 0.50 -3.11 -0.65
N SER A 469 0.42 -3.09 0.68
CA SER A 469 -0.63 -3.80 1.44
C SER A 469 -1.42 -2.87 2.36
N ALA A 470 -2.74 -2.89 2.24
CA ALA A 470 -3.66 -2.01 2.95
C ALA A 470 -4.95 -2.74 3.33
N MET A 471 -5.74 -2.14 4.24
CA MET A 471 -7.10 -2.59 4.57
C MET A 471 -7.17 -4.10 4.86
N GLU A 472 -6.32 -4.59 5.76
CA GLU A 472 -6.26 -6.00 6.19
C GLU A 472 -5.96 -7.01 5.06
N ALA A 473 -5.50 -6.56 3.89
CA ALA A 473 -5.01 -7.43 2.83
C ALA A 473 -3.93 -8.39 3.34
N LYS A 474 -3.82 -9.57 2.76
CA LYS A 474 -2.73 -10.51 3.03
C LYS A 474 -1.91 -10.71 1.78
N VAL A 475 -0.62 -10.38 1.82
CA VAL A 475 0.26 -10.48 0.66
C VAL A 475 1.49 -11.32 0.98
N LEU A 476 1.67 -12.43 0.25
CA LEU A 476 2.91 -13.21 0.26
C LEU A 476 3.84 -12.66 -0.83
N VAL A 477 5.02 -12.19 -0.46
CA VAL A 477 6.01 -11.56 -1.35
C VAL A 477 7.30 -12.37 -1.31
N GLU A 478 7.45 -13.35 -2.19
CA GLU A 478 8.57 -14.30 -2.10
C GLU A 478 9.41 -14.45 -3.36
N SER A 479 10.72 -14.63 -3.20
CA SER A 479 11.66 -14.88 -4.30
C SER A 479 11.65 -13.85 -5.45
N ASN A 480 11.31 -12.59 -5.17
CA ASN A 480 11.35 -11.49 -6.15
C ASN A 480 12.74 -10.84 -6.25
N TYR A 481 13.00 -10.11 -7.33
CA TYR A 481 14.23 -9.34 -7.52
C TYR A 481 13.92 -7.84 -7.55
N PHE A 482 14.45 -7.07 -6.60
CA PHE A 482 14.34 -5.62 -6.54
C PHE A 482 15.69 -4.97 -6.86
N ASP A 483 15.78 -4.28 -8.00
CA ASP A 483 16.98 -3.56 -8.43
C ASP A 483 16.75 -2.05 -8.38
N ASN A 484 17.59 -1.33 -7.62
CA ASN A 484 17.54 0.13 -7.51
C ASN A 484 16.14 0.66 -7.10
N VAL A 485 15.46 -0.09 -6.23
CA VAL A 485 14.13 0.28 -5.71
C VAL A 485 14.27 0.93 -4.34
N GLN A 486 13.76 2.15 -4.18
CA GLN A 486 13.88 2.88 -2.90
C GLN A 486 12.96 2.29 -1.81
N LEU A 487 11.74 1.89 -2.19
CA LEU A 487 10.72 1.35 -1.29
C LEU A 487 10.11 0.08 -1.92
N PRO A 488 10.74 -1.09 -1.74
CA PRO A 488 10.27 -2.35 -2.33
C PRO A 488 8.88 -2.75 -1.86
N ILE A 489 8.60 -2.49 -0.59
CA ILE A 489 7.37 -2.86 0.09
C ILE A 489 6.86 -1.65 0.88
N ASP A 490 5.55 -1.42 0.82
CA ASP A 490 4.84 -0.35 1.52
C ASP A 490 3.58 -0.92 2.19
N ILE A 491 3.35 -0.58 3.44
CA ILE A 491 2.14 -0.98 4.17
C ILE A 491 1.38 0.30 4.50
N ALA A 492 0.06 0.32 4.27
CA ALA A 492 -0.72 1.49 4.65
C ALA A 492 -0.47 1.78 6.12
N THR A 493 -0.13 3.04 6.42
CA THR A 493 0.28 3.52 7.75
C THR A 493 1.72 3.19 8.19
N PHE A 494 2.48 2.34 7.50
CA PHE A 494 3.89 2.02 7.84
C PHE A 494 4.77 1.69 6.62
N PRO A 495 5.96 2.31 6.46
CA PRO A 495 6.61 3.23 7.39
C PRO A 495 6.01 4.64 7.33
N ALA A 496 5.93 5.30 8.49
CA ALA A 496 5.54 6.71 8.52
C ALA A 496 6.50 7.55 7.70
N LYS A 497 5.97 8.46 6.87
CA LYS A 497 6.76 9.41 6.09
C LYS A 497 7.72 10.21 7.02
N PRO A 498 9.05 10.04 6.93
CA PRO A 498 10.03 10.81 7.65
C PRO A 498 9.88 12.28 7.32
N LYS A 499 9.98 13.09 8.36
CA LYS A 499 9.87 14.54 8.26
C LYS A 499 10.96 15.08 7.33
N GLY A 500 10.54 15.81 6.28
CA GLY A 500 11.45 16.37 5.27
C GLY A 500 11.81 15.42 4.13
N SER A 501 11.27 14.20 4.10
CA SER A 501 11.41 13.28 2.97
C SER A 501 10.69 13.80 1.72
N SER A 502 11.38 13.74 0.57
CA SER A 502 10.81 13.97 -0.76
C SER A 502 10.06 12.76 -1.32
N TRP A 503 10.13 11.59 -0.68
CA TRP A 503 9.39 10.42 -1.14
C TRP A 503 7.90 10.56 -0.81
N VAL A 504 7.07 10.06 -1.72
CA VAL A 504 5.62 10.21 -1.71
C VAL A 504 5.01 8.81 -1.75
N SER A 505 5.08 8.03 -0.67
CA SER A 505 4.11 6.94 -0.52
C SER A 505 2.73 7.59 -0.63
N ASN A 506 1.94 7.14 -1.60
CA ASN A 506 0.56 7.53 -1.78
C ASN A 506 -0.39 6.46 -1.21
N LEU A 507 0.14 5.50 -0.45
CA LEU A 507 -0.63 4.47 0.24
C LEU A 507 -1.21 5.03 1.53
N THR A 508 -2.29 5.81 1.40
CA THR A 508 -2.87 6.60 2.50
C THR A 508 -4.11 5.97 3.16
N ASP A 509 -4.31 4.66 3.02
CA ASP A 509 -5.45 3.98 3.64
C ASP A 509 -5.37 4.01 5.17
N LYS A 510 -6.52 3.95 5.83
CA LYS A 510 -6.64 4.14 7.28
C LYS A 510 -6.22 2.94 8.10
N THR A 511 -6.18 1.76 7.48
CA THR A 511 -5.86 0.49 8.14
C THR A 511 -4.75 -0.20 7.36
N ALA A 512 -3.75 -0.70 8.08
CA ALA A 512 -2.68 -1.50 7.51
C ALA A 512 -3.21 -2.81 6.91
N GLY A 513 -2.53 -3.31 5.89
CA GLY A 513 -2.61 -4.72 5.53
C GLY A 513 -1.50 -5.52 6.23
N TYR A 514 -1.36 -6.77 5.82
CA TYR A 514 -0.37 -7.74 6.28
C TYR A 514 0.49 -8.19 5.10
N ILE A 515 1.77 -8.40 5.36
CA ILE A 515 2.75 -8.89 4.38
C ILE A 515 3.58 -9.99 5.05
N TYR A 516 3.84 -11.04 4.29
CA TYR A 516 4.88 -12.01 4.58
C TYR A 516 5.85 -12.02 3.41
N GLU A 517 7.09 -11.66 3.65
CA GLU A 517 8.19 -11.64 2.69
C GLU A 517 9.14 -12.82 2.97
N SER A 518 9.65 -13.46 1.91
CA SER A 518 10.66 -14.54 2.03
C SER A 518 11.58 -14.60 0.80
N ASP A 519 12.86 -14.87 0.99
CA ASP A 519 13.85 -15.15 -0.07
C ASP A 519 13.94 -14.09 -1.23
N ASN A 520 13.57 -12.83 -1.01
CA ASN A 520 13.70 -11.77 -2.03
C ASN A 520 15.17 -11.31 -2.19
N THR A 521 15.60 -11.07 -3.43
CA THR A 521 16.90 -10.47 -3.75
C THR A 521 16.79 -8.95 -3.87
N TYR A 522 17.68 -8.24 -3.17
CA TYR A 522 17.77 -6.78 -3.17
C TYR A 522 19.10 -6.30 -3.75
N ALA A 523 19.09 -5.80 -4.98
CA ALA A 523 20.26 -5.31 -5.69
C ALA A 523 20.29 -3.77 -5.79
N ASN A 524 21.51 -3.21 -5.81
CA ASN A 524 21.77 -1.79 -5.99
C ASN A 524 20.90 -0.87 -5.10
N LYS A 525 20.74 -1.24 -3.82
CA LYS A 525 19.99 -0.46 -2.82
C LYS A 525 20.36 1.03 -2.89
N PRO A 526 19.40 1.94 -3.20
CA PRO A 526 19.68 3.37 -3.26
C PRO A 526 20.16 3.91 -1.90
N SER A 527 21.08 4.87 -1.90
CA SER A 527 21.61 5.46 -0.66
C SER A 527 20.56 6.20 0.19
N ASN A 528 19.41 6.54 -0.42
CA ASN A 528 18.24 7.15 0.22
C ASN A 528 17.10 6.15 0.50
N ALA A 529 17.37 4.85 0.40
CA ALA A 529 16.44 3.80 0.85
C ALA A 529 16.22 3.91 2.38
N LEU A 530 15.08 3.44 2.84
CA LEU A 530 14.72 3.49 4.27
C LEU A 530 15.57 2.52 5.10
N GLU A 531 15.63 2.77 6.42
CA GLU A 531 16.32 1.89 7.37
C GLU A 531 15.71 0.47 7.38
N PHE A 532 14.40 0.35 7.12
CA PHE A 532 13.64 -0.92 7.08
C PHE A 532 13.79 -1.71 5.77
N TYR A 533 15.02 -1.83 5.26
CA TYR A 533 15.33 -2.48 3.98
C TYR A 533 16.46 -3.52 4.18
N PRO A 534 16.21 -4.84 3.97
CA PRO A 534 14.94 -5.46 3.58
C PRO A 534 13.85 -5.28 4.62
N PHE A 535 12.59 -5.47 4.21
CA PHE A 535 11.46 -5.42 5.14
C PHE A 535 11.47 -6.72 5.95
N ILE A 536 12.09 -6.72 7.13
CA ILE A 536 12.09 -7.91 8.00
C ILE A 536 10.63 -8.19 8.36
N ASN A 537 10.16 -9.44 8.17
CA ASN A 537 8.78 -9.84 8.46
C ASN A 537 8.36 -9.36 9.82
N LEU A 538 7.65 -8.25 9.78
CA LEU A 538 6.91 -7.78 10.90
C LEU A 538 5.67 -8.69 10.93
N GLU A 539 5.77 -9.77 11.71
CA GLU A 539 4.77 -9.86 12.76
C GLU A 539 4.60 -8.41 13.29
N PHE A 540 3.40 -7.94 13.56
CA PHE A 540 3.13 -6.68 14.29
C PHE A 540 2.61 -5.46 13.50
N LYS A 541 1.54 -4.96 14.14
CA LYS A 541 1.05 -3.59 14.26
C LYS A 541 0.59 -2.89 12.98
N VAL A 542 -0.73 -2.69 12.92
CA VAL A 542 -1.28 -1.43 12.40
C VAL A 542 -0.49 -0.30 13.07
N TYR A 543 0.02 0.66 12.30
CA TYR A 543 0.65 1.85 12.87
C TYR A 543 -0.34 2.53 13.84
N GLU A 544 0.07 2.72 15.10
CA GLU A 544 -0.78 3.17 16.21
C GLU A 544 -1.91 2.20 16.67
N GLY A 545 -1.96 0.96 16.19
CA GLY A 545 -2.92 -0.06 16.62
C GLY A 545 -2.37 -1.08 17.63
N ASP A 546 -3.29 -1.86 18.21
CA ASP A 546 -2.96 -2.93 19.15
C ASP A 546 -2.22 -4.08 18.44
N LYS A 547 -1.29 -4.72 19.17
CA LYS A 547 -0.65 -5.96 18.71
C LYS A 547 -1.73 -7.03 18.52
N LEU A 548 -1.68 -7.78 17.40
CA LEU A 548 -2.52 -8.97 17.25
C LEU A 548 -2.31 -9.92 18.42
N SER A 549 -3.39 -10.47 18.99
CA SER A 549 -3.30 -11.44 20.09
C SER A 549 -2.56 -12.72 19.69
N THR A 550 -2.64 -13.06 18.40
CA THR A 550 -1.95 -14.17 17.75
C THR A 550 -1.28 -13.61 16.50
N PRO A 551 0.06 -13.63 16.39
CA PRO A 551 0.74 -13.26 15.16
C PRO A 551 0.32 -14.13 13.97
N LEU A 552 0.35 -13.56 12.76
CA LEU A 552 0.14 -14.32 11.52
C LEU A 552 1.45 -15.03 11.15
N ALA A 553 1.37 -16.31 10.81
CA ALA A 553 2.49 -17.11 10.33
C ALA A 553 2.45 -17.23 8.80
N GLN A 554 3.52 -17.74 8.18
CA GLN A 554 3.58 -18.00 6.73
C GLN A 554 2.34 -18.73 6.20
N ALA A 555 1.88 -19.75 6.94
CA ALA A 555 0.71 -20.55 6.60
C ALA A 555 -0.59 -19.72 6.46
N ASP A 556 -0.68 -18.54 7.09
CA ASP A 556 -1.82 -17.63 6.95
C ASP A 556 -1.83 -16.86 5.63
N PHE A 557 -0.71 -16.84 4.91
CA PHE A 557 -0.51 -16.19 3.61
C PHE A 557 -0.35 -17.20 2.47
N LYS A 558 0.04 -18.45 2.78
CA LYS A 558 0.30 -19.49 1.80
C LYS A 558 -0.92 -19.72 0.89
N PRO A 559 -0.74 -19.66 -0.44
CA PRO A 559 -1.84 -19.92 -1.36
C PRO A 559 -2.25 -21.41 -1.34
N PRO A 560 -3.47 -21.75 -1.78
CA PRO A 560 -3.99 -23.11 -1.76
C PRO A 560 -3.46 -24.01 -2.89
N TYR A 561 -2.45 -23.56 -3.65
CA TYR A 561 -1.94 -24.25 -4.83
C TYR A 561 -0.44 -24.54 -4.71
N GLU A 562 0.01 -25.57 -5.42
CA GLU A 562 1.42 -25.90 -5.57
C GLU A 562 2.09 -24.99 -6.60
N TYR A 563 3.34 -24.62 -6.33
CA TYR A 563 4.15 -23.78 -7.21
C TYR A 563 5.63 -24.10 -7.00
N ILE A 564 6.41 -23.77 -8.02
CA ILE A 564 7.87 -23.74 -7.97
C ILE A 564 8.30 -22.29 -8.18
N VAL A 565 9.44 -21.92 -7.62
CA VAL A 565 10.04 -20.60 -7.80
C VAL A 565 11.40 -20.72 -8.46
N ASP A 566 11.70 -19.82 -9.39
CA ASP A 566 13.07 -19.62 -9.86
C ASP A 566 13.93 -19.04 -8.73
N ARG A 567 15.25 -19.25 -8.83
CA ARG A 567 16.21 -18.65 -7.88
C ARG A 567 16.10 -17.13 -7.90
N SER A 568 15.90 -16.52 -6.74
CA SER A 568 15.60 -15.08 -6.68
C SER A 568 16.73 -14.23 -7.23
N GLU A 569 17.98 -14.68 -7.19
CA GLU A 569 19.15 -14.00 -7.75
C GLU A 569 19.25 -14.06 -9.30
N GLU A 570 18.53 -14.97 -9.94
CA GLU A 570 18.50 -15.15 -11.41
C GLU A 570 17.26 -14.50 -12.06
N VAL A 571 16.25 -14.15 -11.25
CA VAL A 571 14.96 -13.59 -11.70
C VAL A 571 15.12 -12.40 -12.64
N ASN A 572 16.09 -11.50 -12.39
CA ASN A 572 16.32 -10.36 -13.27
C ASN A 572 16.60 -10.77 -14.73
N THR A 573 17.35 -11.85 -14.93
CA THR A 573 17.76 -12.37 -16.23
C THR A 573 16.64 -13.18 -16.84
N ILE A 574 16.01 -14.04 -16.04
CA ILE A 574 14.91 -14.89 -16.49
C ILE A 574 13.73 -14.03 -16.96
N VAL A 575 13.29 -13.10 -16.12
CA VAL A 575 12.13 -12.23 -16.40
C VAL A 575 12.43 -11.26 -17.54
N SER A 576 13.62 -10.65 -17.60
CA SER A 576 13.98 -9.76 -18.73
C SER A 576 13.96 -10.49 -20.08
N ASN A 577 14.27 -11.79 -20.09
CA ASN A 577 14.27 -12.59 -21.30
C ASN A 577 12.87 -13.14 -21.66
N GLY A 578 12.06 -13.47 -20.65
CA GLY A 578 10.77 -14.14 -20.85
C GLY A 578 9.53 -13.24 -20.83
N ALA A 579 9.57 -12.05 -20.21
CA ALA A 579 8.38 -11.24 -20.05
C ALA A 579 8.01 -10.40 -21.30
N GLY A 580 6.71 -10.16 -21.47
CA GLY A 580 6.12 -9.31 -22.51
C GLY A 580 5.82 -10.04 -23.82
N VAL A 581 5.37 -9.28 -24.81
CA VAL A 581 4.99 -9.86 -26.11
C VAL A 581 6.19 -10.41 -26.89
N GLY A 582 5.93 -11.38 -27.77
CA GLY A 582 6.92 -11.91 -28.71
C GLY A 582 7.90 -12.93 -28.12
N LYS A 583 7.63 -13.45 -26.92
CA LYS A 583 8.46 -14.44 -26.23
C LYS A 583 7.95 -15.87 -26.37
N LEU A 584 6.66 -16.02 -26.69
CA LEU A 584 6.02 -17.32 -26.91
C LEU A 584 6.21 -17.81 -28.35
N GLU A 585 6.34 -19.13 -28.51
CA GLU A 585 6.40 -19.76 -29.82
C GLU A 585 5.03 -19.74 -30.52
N ASN A 586 5.02 -19.67 -31.86
CA ASN A 586 3.81 -19.71 -32.69
C ASN A 586 2.84 -18.53 -32.55
N PHE A 587 3.29 -17.41 -31.97
CA PHE A 587 2.51 -16.15 -31.93
C PHE A 587 2.87 -15.17 -33.06
N ALA A 588 3.81 -15.52 -33.95
CA ALA A 588 4.20 -14.64 -35.06
C ALA A 588 3.07 -14.41 -36.07
N ASN A 589 2.17 -15.38 -36.25
CA ASN A 589 1.00 -15.28 -37.13
C ASN A 589 -0.17 -16.02 -36.50
N ALA A 590 -1.40 -15.57 -36.76
CA ALA A 590 -2.59 -16.32 -36.41
C ALA A 590 -2.65 -17.65 -37.20
N PRO A 591 -3.23 -18.73 -36.64
CA PRO A 591 -3.31 -20.04 -37.29
C PRO A 591 -4.40 -20.12 -38.37
N LEU A 592 -5.10 -19.02 -38.64
CA LEU A 592 -6.15 -18.89 -39.65
C LEU A 592 -6.07 -17.52 -40.33
N GLU A 593 -6.52 -17.47 -41.57
CA GLU A 593 -6.71 -16.21 -42.29
C GLU A 593 -7.74 -15.33 -41.58
N VAL A 594 -7.63 -14.01 -41.78
CA VAL A 594 -8.57 -13.04 -41.22
C VAL A 594 -10.00 -13.38 -41.67
N ASP A 595 -10.89 -13.57 -40.70
CA ASP A 595 -12.32 -13.83 -40.92
C ASP A 595 -13.21 -12.77 -40.26
N ASN A 596 -12.65 -11.96 -39.35
CA ASN A 596 -13.35 -10.96 -38.55
C ASN A 596 -14.67 -11.48 -37.95
N GLY A 597 -14.69 -12.74 -37.51
CA GLY A 597 -15.88 -13.35 -36.92
C GLY A 597 -17.07 -13.48 -37.89
N GLY A 598 -16.84 -13.38 -39.20
CA GLY A 598 -17.88 -13.35 -40.23
C GLY A 598 -18.64 -12.03 -40.35
N ILE A 599 -18.15 -10.96 -39.71
CA ILE A 599 -18.81 -9.64 -39.70
C ILE A 599 -18.39 -8.86 -40.95
N THR A 600 -19.36 -8.54 -41.80
CA THR A 600 -19.13 -7.92 -43.11
C THR A 600 -19.46 -6.43 -43.19
N GLU A 601 -20.19 -5.90 -42.20
CA GLU A 601 -20.60 -4.48 -42.14
C GLU A 601 -19.95 -3.80 -40.93
N GLU A 602 -19.49 -2.55 -41.10
CA GLU A 602 -19.20 -1.69 -39.96
C GLU A 602 -20.51 -1.43 -39.21
N PRO A 603 -20.56 -1.52 -37.88
CA PRO A 603 -21.81 -1.42 -37.15
C PRO A 603 -22.49 -0.08 -37.46
N GLY A 604 -23.59 -0.14 -38.21
CA GLY A 604 -24.52 0.97 -38.39
C GLY A 604 -25.06 1.38 -37.02
N GLY A 605 -25.01 2.68 -36.73
CA GLY A 605 -25.58 3.23 -35.52
C GLY A 605 -27.08 3.09 -35.54
N ASP A 606 -27.61 2.01 -34.95
CA ASP A 606 -28.98 1.85 -34.48
C ASP A 606 -29.11 0.45 -33.86
N ASP A 607 -28.91 0.34 -32.54
CA ASP A 607 -29.58 -0.69 -31.73
C ASP A 607 -29.51 -0.28 -30.25
N LYS A 608 -30.70 -0.02 -29.68
CA LYS A 608 -31.00 0.21 -28.25
C LYS A 608 -30.72 -1.07 -27.47
N ASP A 609 -30.05 -1.07 -26.31
CA ASP A 609 -30.52 -0.86 -24.92
C ASP A 609 -29.42 -1.48 -24.00
N PRO A 610 -29.47 -1.42 -22.65
CA PRO A 610 -29.69 -0.34 -21.69
C PRO A 610 -28.45 -0.09 -20.78
N GLU A 611 -28.49 1.01 -20.02
CA GLU A 611 -27.74 1.29 -18.78
C GLU A 611 -26.20 1.50 -18.80
N GLU A 612 -25.89 2.75 -18.40
CA GLU A 612 -24.79 3.24 -17.56
C GLU A 612 -23.42 3.51 -18.19
N GLY A 613 -23.27 4.78 -18.60
CA GLY A 613 -22.00 5.49 -18.60
C GLY A 613 -22.23 7.01 -18.61
N GLU A 614 -21.63 7.73 -17.67
CA GLU A 614 -21.17 9.12 -17.88
C GLU A 614 -19.67 9.13 -17.47
N GLU A 615 -18.76 9.95 -17.99
CA GLU A 615 -18.92 11.36 -18.35
C GLU A 615 -17.98 11.75 -19.51
N GLY A 616 -18.55 12.00 -20.68
CA GLY A 616 -18.59 13.36 -21.21
C GLY A 616 -20.07 13.66 -21.36
N ASN A 617 -20.55 14.85 -21.00
CA ASN A 617 -21.97 15.18 -20.87
C ASN A 617 -22.66 15.23 -22.26
N GLU A 618 -22.73 14.09 -22.94
CA GLU A 618 -23.54 13.85 -24.13
C GLU A 618 -24.90 13.41 -23.59
N GLY A 619 -25.82 14.38 -23.45
CA GLY A 619 -27.09 14.14 -22.79
C GLY A 619 -27.87 12.94 -23.34
N VAL A 620 -28.70 12.34 -22.49
CA VAL A 620 -29.54 11.17 -22.77
C VAL A 620 -30.68 11.55 -23.72
N ASP A 621 -30.72 10.99 -24.93
CA ASP A 621 -31.86 11.16 -25.86
C ASP A 621 -33.13 10.50 -25.29
N LEU A 622 -34.20 11.28 -25.15
CA LEU A 622 -35.51 10.84 -24.65
C LEU A 622 -36.48 10.47 -25.78
N GLY A 623 -36.11 10.72 -27.04
CA GLY A 623 -37.03 10.72 -28.18
C GLY A 623 -37.67 12.08 -28.43
N ASN A 624 -38.35 12.24 -29.57
CA ASN A 624 -38.97 13.51 -30.00
C ASN A 624 -38.02 14.74 -30.01
N SER A 625 -36.72 14.48 -30.22
CA SER A 625 -35.65 15.49 -30.17
C SER A 625 -35.40 16.09 -28.78
N TRP A 626 -35.86 15.45 -27.71
CA TRP A 626 -35.55 15.82 -26.34
C TRP A 626 -34.29 15.11 -25.86
N ILE A 627 -33.42 15.84 -25.17
CA ILE A 627 -32.14 15.36 -24.64
C ILE A 627 -32.05 15.77 -23.17
N ALA A 628 -31.77 14.84 -22.26
CA ALA A 628 -31.59 15.09 -20.83
C ALA A 628 -30.12 15.19 -20.45
N LEU A 629 -29.75 16.21 -19.69
CA LEU A 629 -28.36 16.56 -19.46
C LEU A 629 -28.17 17.11 -18.04
N GLU A 630 -27.09 16.71 -17.38
CA GLU A 630 -26.73 17.26 -16.07
C GLU A 630 -25.83 18.48 -16.22
N LEU A 631 -26.33 19.68 -15.89
CA LEU A 631 -25.53 20.90 -15.95
C LEU A 631 -24.69 21.07 -14.69
N GLY A 632 -23.37 21.19 -14.89
CA GLY A 632 -22.39 21.48 -13.84
C GLY A 632 -22.03 20.28 -12.98
N ASN A 633 -21.21 20.50 -11.94
CA ASN A 633 -20.72 19.42 -11.07
C ASN A 633 -21.68 19.22 -9.89
N SER A 634 -22.86 18.66 -10.19
CA SER A 634 -23.91 18.35 -9.21
C SER A 634 -23.52 17.04 -8.48
N SER A 635 -22.50 17.18 -7.62
CA SER A 635 -21.83 16.05 -6.98
C SER A 635 -22.77 15.09 -6.20
N ASN A 636 -22.77 13.81 -6.62
CA ASN A 636 -23.19 12.58 -5.90
C ASN A 636 -24.63 12.05 -6.06
N VAL A 637 -25.50 12.62 -6.91
CA VAL A 637 -26.81 12.01 -7.18
C VAL A 637 -27.17 12.30 -8.63
N GLY A 638 -26.71 11.46 -9.56
CA GLY A 638 -26.95 11.66 -11.00
C GLY A 638 -28.42 11.97 -11.30
N GLY A 639 -28.67 12.86 -12.26
CA GLY A 639 -30.03 13.27 -12.62
C GLY A 639 -30.91 12.09 -13.04
N ILE A 640 -32.15 12.05 -12.55
CA ILE A 640 -33.14 11.01 -12.89
C ILE A 640 -34.33 11.68 -13.57
N PHE A 641 -34.82 11.08 -14.65
CA PHE A 641 -36.10 11.46 -15.25
C PHE A 641 -37.01 10.25 -15.43
N SER A 642 -38.32 10.51 -15.55
CA SER A 642 -39.29 9.53 -16.06
C SER A 642 -40.36 10.24 -16.89
N ILE A 643 -40.87 9.54 -17.92
CA ILE A 643 -41.97 9.99 -18.75
C ILE A 643 -43.08 8.95 -18.66
N GLU A 644 -44.27 9.35 -18.24
CA GLU A 644 -45.45 8.49 -18.19
C GLU A 644 -46.66 9.27 -18.72
N ASN A 645 -47.30 8.78 -19.80
CA ASN A 645 -48.44 9.44 -20.45
C ASN A 645 -48.18 10.93 -20.76
N ASP A 646 -47.03 11.24 -21.37
CA ASP A 646 -46.57 12.60 -21.69
C ASP A 646 -46.38 13.54 -20.46
N VAL A 647 -46.21 12.96 -19.27
CA VAL A 647 -45.85 13.69 -18.06
C VAL A 647 -44.40 13.43 -17.72
N LEU A 648 -43.58 14.49 -17.75
CA LEU A 648 -42.15 14.44 -17.43
C LEU A 648 -41.92 14.72 -15.95
N THR A 649 -41.35 13.76 -15.23
CA THR A 649 -40.82 13.96 -13.88
C THR A 649 -39.31 14.12 -13.96
N LEU A 650 -38.76 15.20 -13.40
CA LEU A 650 -37.33 15.46 -13.30
C LEU A 650 -36.87 15.47 -11.85
N ILE A 651 -35.72 14.85 -11.59
CA ILE A 651 -35.02 14.85 -10.31
C ILE A 651 -33.59 15.32 -10.58
N GLY A 652 -33.18 16.44 -9.98
CA GLY A 652 -31.88 17.05 -10.23
C GLY A 652 -31.21 17.61 -8.98
N GLY A 653 -29.90 17.41 -8.87
CA GLY A 653 -29.03 18.02 -7.87
C GLY A 653 -28.65 19.47 -8.19
N GLY A 654 -27.82 20.09 -7.38
CA GLY A 654 -27.25 21.41 -7.68
C GLY A 654 -28.07 22.63 -7.24
N LYS A 655 -27.60 23.80 -7.66
CA LYS A 655 -28.13 25.12 -7.28
C LYS A 655 -27.82 26.20 -8.33
N THR A 656 -28.65 27.24 -8.35
CA THR A 656 -28.45 28.44 -9.17
C THR A 656 -27.77 29.54 -8.35
N GLU A 657 -26.56 29.92 -8.74
CA GLU A 657 -25.77 30.98 -8.09
C GLU A 657 -25.15 31.95 -9.10
N SER A 658 -24.58 33.06 -8.60
CA SER A 658 -23.83 33.98 -9.46
C SER A 658 -22.66 33.31 -10.16
N LYS A 659 -22.08 32.26 -9.57
CA LYS A 659 -20.93 31.53 -10.12
C LYS A 659 -21.29 30.50 -11.18
N GLY A 660 -22.54 30.05 -11.27
CA GLY A 660 -22.97 29.06 -12.26
C GLY A 660 -24.39 28.56 -12.04
N HIS A 661 -24.88 27.83 -13.02
CA HIS A 661 -26.17 27.15 -12.97
C HIS A 661 -25.94 25.63 -12.93
N GLU A 662 -26.23 25.01 -11.80
CA GLU A 662 -26.15 23.56 -11.65
C GLU A 662 -27.56 22.97 -11.52
N GLY A 663 -27.84 21.89 -12.25
CA GLY A 663 -29.17 21.29 -12.29
C GLY A 663 -29.34 20.29 -13.42
N TYR A 664 -30.42 19.53 -13.38
CA TYR A 664 -30.78 18.65 -14.49
C TYR A 664 -31.62 19.41 -15.53
N PHE A 665 -31.37 19.16 -16.81
CA PHE A 665 -31.94 19.92 -17.92
C PHE A 665 -32.36 19.00 -19.07
N VAL A 666 -33.65 18.94 -19.36
CA VAL A 666 -34.20 18.26 -20.53
C VAL A 666 -34.52 19.29 -21.59
N TYR A 667 -33.85 19.22 -22.73
CA TYR A 667 -33.87 20.26 -23.74
C TYR A 667 -34.01 19.72 -25.15
N ARG A 668 -34.32 20.63 -26.07
CA ARG A 668 -34.26 20.41 -27.51
C ARG A 668 -33.60 21.59 -28.19
N GLU A 669 -33.03 21.38 -29.36
CA GLU A 669 -32.57 22.48 -30.21
C GLU A 669 -33.76 23.29 -30.73
N ILE A 670 -33.58 24.61 -30.75
CA ILE A 670 -34.51 25.57 -31.33
C ILE A 670 -33.76 26.63 -32.11
N GLU A 671 -34.39 27.13 -33.18
CA GLU A 671 -33.86 28.21 -34.00
C GLU A 671 -34.85 29.39 -34.04
N GLY A 672 -34.34 30.58 -33.79
CA GLY A 672 -35.08 31.84 -33.88
C GLY A 672 -35.95 32.18 -32.67
N ASP A 673 -36.98 32.99 -32.93
CA ASP A 673 -37.94 33.47 -31.94
C ASP A 673 -38.92 32.36 -31.53
N PHE A 674 -39.30 32.35 -30.26
CA PHE A 674 -40.21 31.34 -29.73
C PHE A 674 -41.09 31.88 -28.62
N ILE A 675 -42.25 31.26 -28.42
CA ILE A 675 -42.99 31.27 -27.17
C ILE A 675 -43.15 29.83 -26.69
N VAL A 676 -42.81 29.55 -25.44
CA VAL A 676 -43.04 28.25 -24.82
C VAL A 676 -43.86 28.41 -23.56
N THR A 677 -44.83 27.51 -23.40
CA THR A 677 -45.61 27.36 -22.18
C THR A 677 -45.54 25.93 -21.70
N VAL A 678 -45.49 25.72 -20.38
CA VAL A 678 -45.50 24.39 -19.77
C VAL A 678 -46.37 24.39 -18.52
N LYS A 679 -47.08 23.29 -18.27
CA LYS A 679 -47.71 23.04 -16.99
C LYS A 679 -46.69 22.51 -15.99
N LEU A 680 -46.59 23.13 -14.82
CA LEU A 680 -45.77 22.63 -13.70
C LEU A 680 -46.70 22.14 -12.59
N HIS A 681 -46.84 20.82 -12.44
CA HIS A 681 -47.73 20.22 -11.45
C HIS A 681 -47.18 20.34 -10.03
N SER A 682 -45.89 20.09 -9.85
CA SER A 682 -45.25 20.16 -8.54
C SER A 682 -43.77 20.49 -8.65
N TYR A 683 -43.23 21.08 -7.58
CA TYR A 683 -41.81 21.25 -7.37
C TYR A 683 -41.48 21.17 -5.87
N ASN A 684 -40.59 20.24 -5.51
CA ASN A 684 -40.09 20.05 -4.16
C ASN A 684 -38.58 20.32 -4.14
N GLY A 685 -38.17 21.48 -3.60
CA GLY A 685 -36.76 21.82 -3.38
C GLY A 685 -36.28 21.46 -1.97
N SER A 686 -34.96 21.31 -1.79
CA SER A 686 -34.35 20.89 -0.52
C SER A 686 -34.32 21.96 0.57
N ARG A 687 -34.39 23.24 0.20
CA ARG A 687 -34.56 24.37 1.13
C ARG A 687 -35.57 25.35 0.56
N SER A 688 -36.32 26.01 1.43
CA SER A 688 -37.20 27.13 1.08
C SER A 688 -36.42 28.41 0.79
N ASN A 689 -35.54 28.35 -0.21
CA ASN A 689 -34.78 29.49 -0.71
C ASN A 689 -34.95 29.62 -2.24
N ASN A 690 -34.21 30.55 -2.82
CA ASN A 690 -34.30 30.91 -4.24
C ASN A 690 -33.08 30.48 -5.07
N GLN A 691 -32.24 29.62 -4.52
CA GLN A 691 -31.16 28.96 -5.26
C GLN A 691 -31.66 27.67 -5.92
N GLY A 692 -32.78 27.13 -5.44
CA GLY A 692 -33.48 26.01 -6.05
C GLY A 692 -34.63 26.51 -6.94
N PHE A 693 -34.77 26.02 -8.16
CA PHE A 693 -35.92 26.30 -9.01
C PHE A 693 -36.30 25.10 -9.90
N ALA A 694 -37.54 25.13 -10.37
CA ALA A 694 -38.04 24.32 -11.47
C ALA A 694 -38.75 25.19 -12.50
N GLY A 695 -38.46 25.00 -13.79
CA GLY A 695 -39.12 25.78 -14.84
C GLY A 695 -38.53 25.63 -16.23
N ILE A 696 -38.89 26.57 -17.10
CA ILE A 696 -38.43 26.63 -18.49
C ILE A 696 -37.09 27.34 -18.54
N MET A 697 -36.14 26.82 -19.31
CA MET A 697 -34.82 27.41 -19.51
C MET A 697 -34.40 27.37 -20.97
N PHE A 698 -33.84 28.48 -21.44
CA PHE A 698 -33.09 28.60 -22.68
C PHE A 698 -31.61 28.78 -22.37
N VAL A 699 -30.75 28.08 -23.10
CA VAL A 699 -29.29 28.18 -23.03
C VAL A 699 -28.75 28.36 -24.45
N GLU A 700 -27.82 29.28 -24.63
CA GLU A 700 -27.25 29.57 -25.96
C GLU A 700 -26.31 28.45 -26.46
N ASP A 701 -25.36 28.06 -25.62
CA ASP A 701 -24.39 27.01 -25.91
C ASP A 701 -24.30 26.12 -24.67
N ILE A 702 -24.65 24.84 -24.84
CA ILE A 702 -24.67 23.86 -23.74
C ILE A 702 -23.32 23.17 -23.54
N SER A 703 -22.38 23.35 -24.47
CA SER A 703 -21.05 22.75 -24.42
C SER A 703 -20.09 23.52 -23.50
N VAL A 704 -20.44 24.76 -23.11
CA VAL A 704 -19.61 25.57 -22.22
C VAL A 704 -19.86 25.22 -20.74
N PRO A 705 -18.88 25.43 -19.85
CA PRO A 705 -19.05 25.15 -18.43
C PRO A 705 -20.26 25.87 -17.81
N ALA A 706 -20.87 25.28 -16.77
CA ALA A 706 -22.05 25.81 -16.07
C ALA A 706 -21.94 27.29 -15.59
N GLY A 707 -20.72 27.77 -15.34
CA GLY A 707 -20.43 29.17 -14.99
C GLY A 707 -20.47 30.16 -16.15
N GLU A 708 -20.34 29.64 -17.36
CA GLU A 708 -20.19 30.36 -18.63
C GLU A 708 -21.49 30.41 -19.45
N LEU A 709 -22.48 29.59 -19.11
CA LEU A 709 -23.78 29.51 -19.79
C LEU A 709 -24.49 30.87 -19.91
N ILE A 710 -24.71 31.33 -21.13
CA ILE A 710 -25.67 32.42 -21.38
C ILE A 710 -27.07 31.80 -21.37
N MET A 711 -27.93 32.27 -20.45
CA MET A 711 -29.23 31.64 -20.20
C MET A 711 -30.35 32.62 -19.87
N ALA A 712 -31.59 32.23 -20.19
CA ALA A 712 -32.83 32.88 -19.75
C ALA A 712 -33.83 31.82 -19.27
N ALA A 713 -34.47 32.03 -18.12
CA ALA A 713 -35.39 31.05 -17.55
C ALA A 713 -36.58 31.71 -16.84
N SER A 714 -37.70 30.98 -16.82
CA SER A 714 -38.94 31.32 -16.11
C SER A 714 -39.31 30.13 -15.23
N GLY A 715 -39.39 30.32 -13.92
CA GLY A 715 -39.63 29.19 -13.03
C GLY A 715 -40.10 29.53 -11.63
N LYS A 716 -40.46 28.47 -10.90
CA LYS A 716 -40.87 28.51 -9.50
C LYS A 716 -39.67 28.20 -8.60
N ALA A 717 -39.37 29.08 -7.65
CA ALA A 717 -38.35 28.88 -6.63
C ALA A 717 -38.85 27.98 -5.50
N ALA A 718 -37.92 27.40 -4.73
CA ALA A 718 -38.26 26.50 -3.63
C ALA A 718 -38.90 27.22 -2.43
N ASP A 719 -38.69 28.54 -2.31
CA ASP A 719 -39.44 29.43 -1.41
C ASP A 719 -40.88 29.72 -1.87
N GLY A 720 -41.30 29.15 -3.01
CA GLY A 720 -42.62 29.29 -3.59
C GLY A 720 -42.79 30.48 -4.53
N SER A 721 -41.82 31.40 -4.60
CA SER A 721 -41.88 32.58 -5.46
C SER A 721 -41.71 32.24 -6.95
N TYR A 722 -42.25 33.07 -7.83
CA TYR A 722 -42.12 32.94 -9.29
C TYR A 722 -41.14 33.97 -9.82
N ASN A 723 -40.12 33.52 -10.54
CA ASN A 723 -39.00 34.37 -10.93
C ASN A 723 -38.58 34.16 -12.38
N GLN A 724 -38.14 35.25 -12.99
CA GLN A 724 -37.26 35.24 -14.16
C GLN A 724 -35.81 35.14 -13.68
N TYR A 725 -35.07 34.18 -14.22
CA TYR A 725 -33.62 34.06 -14.04
C TYR A 725 -32.94 34.34 -15.37
N SER A 726 -31.78 34.98 -15.33
CA SER A 726 -30.99 35.21 -16.55
C SER A 726 -29.51 35.33 -16.25
N ARG A 727 -28.68 34.87 -17.17
CA ARG A 727 -27.26 35.17 -17.25
C ARG A 727 -27.01 35.77 -18.61
N VAL A 728 -26.90 37.10 -18.65
CA VAL A 728 -26.78 37.86 -19.91
C VAL A 728 -25.34 37.91 -20.42
N THR A 729 -24.38 37.70 -19.53
CA THR A 729 -22.95 37.54 -19.82
C THR A 729 -22.35 36.59 -18.78
N THR A 730 -21.26 35.91 -19.13
CA THR A 730 -20.50 35.03 -18.25
C THR A 730 -20.25 35.66 -16.87
N GLY A 731 -20.51 34.90 -15.80
CA GLY A 731 -20.36 35.37 -14.41
C GLY A 731 -21.38 36.41 -13.90
N SER A 732 -22.33 36.88 -14.72
CA SER A 732 -23.33 37.89 -14.33
C SER A 732 -24.76 37.38 -14.41
N SER A 733 -25.29 36.91 -13.27
CA SER A 733 -26.68 36.47 -13.13
C SER A 733 -27.60 37.57 -12.62
N SER A 734 -28.86 37.59 -13.06
CA SER A 734 -29.91 38.42 -12.48
C SER A 734 -31.18 37.59 -12.22
N ARG A 735 -31.91 37.98 -11.17
CA ARG A 735 -33.19 37.38 -10.80
C ARG A 735 -34.22 38.47 -10.58
N ASN A 736 -35.41 38.29 -11.14
CA ASN A 736 -36.51 39.24 -11.03
C ASN A 736 -37.81 38.51 -10.71
N ALA A 737 -38.52 38.95 -9.67
CA ALA A 737 -39.84 38.42 -9.37
C ALA A 737 -40.83 38.70 -10.52
N LEU A 738 -41.66 37.70 -10.83
CA LEU A 738 -42.74 37.79 -11.80
C LEU A 738 -43.97 38.44 -11.17
N THR A 739 -44.78 39.09 -12.00
CA THR A 739 -46.05 39.70 -11.55
C THR A 739 -47.12 38.62 -11.49
N ALA A 740 -47.91 38.61 -10.42
CA ALA A 740 -49.01 37.66 -10.32
C ALA A 740 -50.09 37.89 -11.40
N PRO A 741 -50.69 36.82 -11.96
CA PRO A 741 -51.89 36.93 -12.79
C PRO A 741 -53.07 37.44 -11.96
N ASP A 742 -54.03 38.08 -12.62
CA ASP A 742 -55.25 38.60 -12.00
C ASP A 742 -56.17 37.48 -11.48
N THR A 743 -56.01 36.27 -12.01
CA THR A 743 -56.75 35.06 -11.64
C THR A 743 -55.92 34.17 -10.73
N SER A 744 -56.52 33.72 -9.63
CA SER A 744 -55.90 32.77 -8.69
C SER A 744 -56.31 31.33 -8.99
N GLY A 745 -55.47 30.39 -8.59
CA GLY A 745 -55.69 28.96 -8.79
C GLY A 745 -54.42 28.17 -8.48
N ASP A 746 -54.49 26.85 -8.62
CA ASP A 746 -53.40 25.90 -8.46
C ASP A 746 -52.91 25.30 -9.79
N ASN A 747 -53.58 25.63 -10.90
CA ASN A 747 -53.26 25.13 -12.23
C ASN A 747 -52.16 25.99 -12.88
N LEU A 748 -50.93 25.78 -12.41
CA LEU A 748 -49.75 26.57 -12.75
C LEU A 748 -49.24 26.29 -14.17
N TYR A 749 -49.14 27.36 -14.96
CA TYR A 749 -48.41 27.36 -16.23
C TYR A 749 -47.29 28.40 -16.19
N LEU A 750 -46.10 28.02 -16.66
CA LEU A 750 -44.96 28.91 -16.85
C LEU A 750 -44.86 29.30 -18.33
N MET A 751 -44.37 30.51 -18.60
CA MET A 751 -44.12 31.00 -19.96
C MET A 751 -42.72 31.61 -20.06
N LEU A 752 -42.03 31.28 -21.15
CA LEU A 752 -40.81 31.96 -21.61
C LEU A 752 -40.96 32.28 -23.10
N ARG A 753 -40.63 33.52 -23.49
CA ARG A 753 -40.77 33.99 -24.87
C ARG A 753 -39.53 34.77 -25.28
N ARG A 754 -39.06 34.57 -26.52
CA ARG A 754 -37.91 35.24 -27.12
C ARG A 754 -38.35 36.07 -28.33
N GLU A 755 -37.88 37.32 -28.40
CA GLU A 755 -37.95 38.19 -29.58
C GLU A 755 -36.57 38.81 -29.83
N GLY A 756 -35.85 38.34 -30.85
CA GLY A 756 -34.46 38.68 -31.11
C GLY A 756 -33.57 38.36 -29.90
N ASN A 757 -33.03 39.42 -29.28
CA ASN A 757 -32.19 39.33 -28.07
C ASN A 757 -32.98 39.62 -26.77
N THR A 758 -34.30 39.73 -26.83
CA THR A 758 -35.14 40.02 -25.66
C THR A 758 -35.88 38.77 -25.20
N PHE A 759 -35.88 38.53 -23.89
CA PHE A 759 -36.67 37.46 -23.28
C PHE A 759 -37.76 38.01 -22.38
N TYR A 760 -38.92 37.37 -22.40
CA TYR A 760 -40.09 37.68 -21.60
C TYR A 760 -40.50 36.47 -20.79
N SER A 761 -40.80 36.68 -19.51
CA SER A 761 -41.21 35.61 -18.61
C SER A 761 -42.52 35.98 -17.93
N SER A 762 -43.42 35.00 -17.80
CA SER A 762 -44.69 35.15 -17.07
C SER A 762 -45.15 33.79 -16.56
N TYR A 763 -46.22 33.80 -15.77
CA TYR A 763 -46.90 32.59 -15.31
C TYR A 763 -48.40 32.83 -15.19
N SER A 764 -49.16 31.75 -15.19
CA SER A 764 -50.61 31.68 -15.08
C SER A 764 -50.97 30.71 -13.94
N LEU A 765 -52.12 30.94 -13.29
CA LEU A 765 -52.66 30.05 -12.25
C LEU A 765 -54.04 29.45 -12.62
N ASP A 766 -54.59 29.84 -13.77
CA ASP A 766 -55.92 29.42 -14.25
C ASP A 766 -55.85 28.43 -15.42
N GLY A 767 -54.73 27.72 -15.56
CA GLY A 767 -54.55 26.72 -16.62
C GLY A 767 -54.04 27.26 -17.95
N GLY A 768 -53.38 28.43 -17.94
CA GLY A 768 -52.78 29.03 -19.12
C GLY A 768 -53.71 29.98 -19.86
N VAL A 769 -54.82 30.40 -19.24
CA VAL A 769 -55.81 31.31 -19.84
C VAL A 769 -55.37 32.76 -19.66
N THR A 770 -54.96 33.12 -18.44
CA THR A 770 -54.54 34.48 -18.11
C THR A 770 -53.14 34.47 -17.49
N TYR A 771 -52.17 35.02 -18.22
CA TYR A 771 -50.81 35.22 -17.72
C TYR A 771 -50.69 36.57 -17.02
N GLY A 772 -49.83 36.63 -16.00
CA GLY A 772 -49.42 37.89 -15.39
C GLY A 772 -48.68 38.79 -16.39
N LYS A 773 -48.40 40.03 -15.96
CA LYS A 773 -47.63 40.97 -16.78
C LYS A 773 -46.25 40.39 -17.10
N GLU A 774 -45.94 40.29 -18.39
CA GLU A 774 -44.63 39.81 -18.87
C GLU A 774 -43.49 40.66 -18.30
N ARG A 775 -42.51 39.97 -17.72
CA ARG A 775 -41.26 40.56 -17.26
C ARG A 775 -40.24 40.54 -18.41
N LYS A 776 -39.86 41.71 -18.88
CA LYS A 776 -38.88 41.89 -19.96
C LYS A 776 -37.44 41.82 -19.43
N GLN A 777 -36.57 41.08 -20.14
CA GLN A 777 -35.12 41.09 -20.03
C GLN A 777 -34.53 41.41 -21.41
N ASP A 778 -34.08 42.65 -21.60
CA ASP A 778 -33.54 43.19 -22.84
C ASP A 778 -32.05 43.52 -22.78
N LYS A 779 -31.36 42.96 -21.77
CA LYS A 779 -29.93 43.18 -21.55
C LYS A 779 -29.01 42.21 -22.29
N PHE A 780 -29.54 41.22 -23.01
CA PHE A 780 -28.69 40.41 -23.87
C PHE A 780 -28.27 41.26 -25.07
N THR A 781 -26.96 41.36 -25.29
CA THR A 781 -26.39 42.17 -26.37
C THR A 781 -26.44 41.44 -27.70
N GLU A 782 -26.10 40.15 -27.68
CA GLU A 782 -26.15 39.22 -28.81
C GLU A 782 -26.48 37.83 -28.28
N VAL A 783 -27.39 37.12 -28.95
CA VAL A 783 -27.75 35.74 -28.63
C VAL A 783 -27.89 34.99 -29.95
N SER A 784 -27.20 33.86 -30.07
CA SER A 784 -27.23 32.98 -31.23
C SER A 784 -28.66 32.69 -31.70
N GLN A 785 -28.85 32.60 -33.03
CA GLN A 785 -30.13 32.18 -33.61
C GLN A 785 -30.47 30.75 -33.21
N LYS A 786 -29.48 29.89 -33.07
CA LYS A 786 -29.65 28.52 -32.54
C LYS A 786 -29.36 28.49 -31.05
N GLY A 787 -30.14 27.71 -30.31
CA GLY A 787 -29.85 27.41 -28.91
C GLY A 787 -30.72 26.25 -28.41
N TYR A 788 -30.68 26.04 -27.10
CA TYR A 788 -31.25 24.87 -26.44
C TYR A 788 -32.37 25.32 -25.50
N LEU A 789 -33.60 24.88 -25.76
CA LEU A 789 -34.79 25.22 -24.99
C LEU A 789 -35.34 23.99 -24.29
N GLY A 790 -35.64 24.12 -23.00
CA GLY A 790 -36.03 22.96 -22.21
C GLY A 790 -36.59 23.25 -20.83
N LEU A 791 -36.66 22.20 -20.03
CA LEU A 791 -37.16 22.16 -18.67
C LEU A 791 -36.02 21.80 -17.72
N SER A 792 -35.90 22.53 -16.63
CA SER A 792 -34.81 22.33 -15.66
C SER A 792 -35.32 22.26 -14.23
N VAL A 793 -34.60 21.50 -13.41
CA VAL A 793 -34.81 21.40 -11.97
C VAL A 793 -33.47 21.31 -11.23
N ASN A 794 -33.40 21.94 -10.07
CA ASN A 794 -32.33 21.73 -9.09
C ASN A 794 -32.86 21.82 -7.65
N SER A 795 -32.01 21.52 -6.67
CA SER A 795 -32.46 21.28 -5.29
C SER A 795 -32.25 22.45 -4.34
N SER A 796 -31.45 23.46 -4.72
CA SER A 796 -30.83 24.49 -3.86
C SER A 796 -29.63 24.05 -3.02
N GLU A 797 -29.26 22.76 -3.04
CA GLU A 797 -28.11 22.21 -2.31
C GLU A 797 -27.32 21.24 -3.19
N ALA A 798 -26.01 21.41 -3.28
CA ALA A 798 -25.15 20.57 -4.14
C ALA A 798 -25.13 19.07 -3.81
N LYS A 799 -25.68 18.64 -2.66
CA LYS A 799 -25.69 17.23 -2.19
C LYS A 799 -27.09 16.64 -2.00
N LYS A 800 -28.13 17.33 -2.46
CA LYS A 800 -29.51 16.85 -2.37
C LYS A 800 -30.18 17.05 -3.72
N VAL A 801 -31.33 16.42 -3.91
CA VAL A 801 -32.12 16.51 -5.13
C VAL A 801 -33.38 17.34 -4.94
N GLY A 802 -33.80 18.00 -6.01
CA GLY A 802 -35.11 18.62 -6.16
C GLY A 802 -35.91 17.82 -7.18
N THR A 803 -37.23 17.72 -6.99
CA THR A 803 -38.12 16.97 -7.88
C THR A 803 -39.18 17.88 -8.46
N ALA A 804 -39.38 17.84 -9.78
CA ALA A 804 -40.40 18.62 -10.48
C ALA A 804 -41.16 17.77 -11.49
N VAL A 805 -42.44 18.07 -11.70
CA VAL A 805 -43.32 17.31 -12.61
C VAL A 805 -43.98 18.27 -13.62
N PHE A 806 -43.77 18.01 -14.91
CA PHE A 806 -44.17 18.85 -16.03
C PHE A 806 -45.07 18.11 -17.02
N SER A 807 -45.94 18.84 -17.73
CA SER A 807 -46.70 18.32 -18.87
C SER A 807 -47.17 19.47 -19.77
N ASP A 808 -47.88 19.15 -20.86
CA ASP A 808 -48.51 20.13 -21.76
C ASP A 808 -47.51 21.21 -22.24
N VAL A 809 -46.35 20.77 -22.74
CA VAL A 809 -45.39 21.68 -23.35
C VAL A 809 -45.95 22.13 -24.69
N LYS A 810 -46.06 23.45 -24.87
CA LYS A 810 -46.38 24.04 -26.16
C LYS A 810 -45.28 24.97 -26.60
N ILE A 811 -44.75 24.77 -27.81
CA ILE A 811 -43.79 25.69 -28.45
C ILE A 811 -44.50 26.32 -29.64
N ASN A 812 -44.55 27.65 -29.68
CA ASN A 812 -45.25 28.42 -30.71
C ASN A 812 -46.73 28.02 -30.88
N GLY A 813 -47.35 27.53 -29.80
CA GLY A 813 -48.74 27.07 -29.78
C GLY A 813 -48.93 25.61 -30.20
N GLU A 814 -47.90 24.93 -30.68
CA GLU A 814 -47.92 23.51 -31.02
C GLU A 814 -47.55 22.67 -29.80
N SER A 815 -48.37 21.64 -29.51
CA SER A 815 -48.05 20.66 -28.46
C SER A 815 -46.83 19.84 -28.86
N ILE A 816 -45.90 19.70 -27.92
CA ILE A 816 -44.67 18.94 -28.07
C ILE A 816 -44.65 17.84 -27.03
N ASP A 817 -44.81 16.61 -27.50
CA ASP A 817 -44.83 15.44 -26.62
C ASP A 817 -43.39 15.02 -26.27
N PHE A 818 -43.20 14.47 -25.08
CA PHE A 818 -41.94 13.89 -24.61
C PHE A 818 -41.71 12.47 -25.12
N SER A 819 -42.78 11.72 -25.40
CA SER A 819 -42.72 10.33 -25.89
C SER A 819 -43.33 10.16 -27.28
N ASN A 820 -42.79 9.22 -28.07
CA ASN A 820 -43.49 8.67 -29.22
C ASN A 820 -44.47 7.62 -28.69
N ASP A 821 -45.78 7.85 -28.77
CA ASP A 821 -46.81 6.85 -28.40
C ASP A 821 -46.64 5.50 -29.13
#